data_AF-A0A4V1RI75-F1
#
_entry.id   AF-A0A4V1RI75-F1
#
_cell.length_a   1.000
_cell.length_b   1.000
_cell.length_c   1.000
_cell.angle_alpha   90.00
_cell.angle_beta   90.00
_cell.angle_gamma   90.00
#
_symmetry.space_group_name_H-M   'P 1'
#
loop_
_entity.id
_entity.type
_entity.pdbx_description
1 polymer ?
#
loop_
_entity_poly.entity_id
_entity_poly.type
_entity_poly.pdbx_seq_one_letter_code
_entity_poly.pdbx_strand_id
1 'polypeptide(L)'
;MRAADVLGGIGVDTHIAYTDGGYANVGNIAADLAALGVKKVRDGISDGENGSAPLSSYIALARAGITFTFVVGGGTSTTASIQYTLGKIEALAAAVPGSVDAIEGPNEINNGTLTFNGQGGLDGAVALQRYLYQTVKADPRLPGVKVDYFTGYSTVGFGAGPDPSTTSGLADFDTQHPYPQNGGAPAYWVDPGMALRNEPGTKGPFVYTETGYTTKLSDVNGVDATVQGKYTLDLLMDTAKDGASATYLYELMDAYATGSPQGNAGYGLFDTANAPKLAATGIHNLTAILADTGASAHTFTPTPLPYTLTGLPQTGNSLEVAKSDGTTDIVVWAEPTLWSNHAEVAAPTETVTVGLGGLHAVSVYDPLLGSTPIATYGATSTVAVSVTDHPLIIAVGPTLGAAASAPVSSGGAQAAAIQTVATAQVAPAVSAQTSASTTASTPAASSLGAATTPTVASTAAATVASTTTTTGTDVSAVPLGATSAGGASLLAASTATASTAVAADAGASDPGFTAVTNRNGSRTVDITSPGHTIASGYRDTFQVHGMAATTFVFDPGYGADVLNAFRLNGADHDTISLPGADFANSIADILRHTQNVSGGVRIVDPTSGDSIRLTGITKAQLQHNRQDFAFHDAPA
;
A
#
# COMPACT_ATOMS: atom_id res chain seq x y z
N MET A 1 17.12 -2.24 8.68
CA MET A 1 16.39 -2.75 9.87
C MET A 1 16.76 -4.20 10.15
N ARG A 2 16.41 -4.80 11.30
CA ARG A 2 16.64 -6.24 11.51
C ARG A 2 15.54 -7.04 10.82
N ALA A 3 15.88 -8.19 10.28
CA ALA A 3 14.88 -9.12 9.74
C ALA A 3 13.83 -9.51 10.78
N ALA A 4 14.27 -9.75 12.02
CA ALA A 4 13.38 -10.11 13.11
C ALA A 4 12.38 -8.99 13.49
N ASP A 5 12.74 -7.72 13.26
CA ASP A 5 11.85 -6.57 13.49
C ASP A 5 10.80 -6.46 12.38
N VAL A 6 11.19 -6.70 11.11
CA VAL A 6 10.26 -6.76 9.95
C VAL A 6 9.24 -7.87 10.13
N LEU A 7 9.72 -9.10 10.35
CA LEU A 7 8.87 -10.27 10.50
C LEU A 7 8.02 -10.18 11.78
N GLY A 8 8.57 -9.58 12.83
CA GLY A 8 7.86 -9.29 14.06
C GLY A 8 6.72 -8.28 13.90
N GLY A 9 6.71 -7.47 12.83
CA GLY A 9 5.64 -6.51 12.53
C GLY A 9 4.45 -7.11 11.77
N ILE A 10 4.55 -8.33 11.25
CA ILE A 10 3.47 -8.93 10.44
C ILE A 10 2.44 -9.56 11.39
N GLY A 11 1.18 -9.14 11.25
CA GLY A 11 0.02 -9.71 11.93
C GLY A 11 -1.09 -10.07 10.95
N VAL A 12 -2.09 -10.78 11.43
CA VAL A 12 -3.28 -11.18 10.65
C VAL A 12 -4.52 -11.07 11.52
N ASP A 13 -5.62 -10.56 10.97
CA ASP A 13 -6.92 -10.58 11.64
C ASP A 13 -7.53 -11.98 11.63
N THR A 14 -8.16 -12.35 12.74
CA THR A 14 -8.90 -13.61 12.90
C THR A 14 -10.31 -13.38 13.43
N HIS A 15 -11.11 -14.44 13.42
CA HIS A 15 -12.41 -14.47 14.09
C HIS A 15 -12.55 -15.72 14.98
N ILE A 16 -11.61 -15.90 15.91
CA ILE A 16 -11.50 -17.04 16.83
C ILE A 16 -12.79 -17.23 17.64
N ALA A 17 -13.48 -16.13 17.98
CA ALA A 17 -14.75 -16.19 18.70
C ALA A 17 -15.83 -16.99 17.94
N TYR A 18 -15.73 -17.09 16.61
CA TYR A 18 -16.71 -17.77 15.77
C TYR A 18 -16.53 -19.28 15.87
N THR A 19 -17.60 -19.96 16.27
CA THR A 19 -17.65 -21.42 16.37
C THR A 19 -18.36 -22.05 15.16
N ASP A 20 -18.50 -21.30 14.08
CA ASP A 20 -19.01 -21.73 12.78
C ASP A 20 -18.02 -21.38 11.65
N GLY A 21 -18.34 -21.76 10.40
CA GLY A 21 -17.45 -21.54 9.26
C GLY A 21 -16.05 -22.18 9.42
N GLY A 22 -15.05 -21.59 8.78
CA GLY A 22 -13.65 -22.01 8.86
C GLY A 22 -13.04 -21.87 10.26
N TYR A 23 -13.40 -20.81 10.99
CA TYR A 23 -12.86 -20.53 12.33
C TYR A 23 -13.36 -21.48 13.42
N ALA A 24 -14.42 -22.26 13.17
CA ALA A 24 -14.84 -23.36 14.05
C ALA A 24 -13.71 -24.36 14.35
N ASN A 25 -12.72 -24.47 13.47
CA ASN A 25 -11.54 -25.30 13.68
C ASN A 25 -10.33 -24.47 14.13
N VAL A 26 -10.22 -24.25 15.44
CA VAL A 26 -9.07 -23.56 16.07
C VAL A 26 -7.72 -24.19 15.72
N GLY A 27 -7.67 -25.49 15.41
CA GLY A 27 -6.45 -26.17 14.98
C GLY A 27 -5.91 -25.64 13.65
N ASN A 28 -6.81 -25.25 12.72
CA ASN A 28 -6.40 -24.65 11.45
C ASN A 28 -5.76 -23.29 11.68
N ILE A 29 -6.29 -22.47 12.59
CA ILE A 29 -5.72 -21.15 12.92
C ILE A 29 -4.24 -21.26 13.29
N ALA A 30 -3.90 -22.18 14.19
CA ALA A 30 -2.51 -22.40 14.59
C ALA A 30 -1.63 -22.92 13.45
N ALA A 31 -2.14 -23.86 12.65
CA ALA A 31 -1.41 -24.45 11.53
C ALA A 31 -1.15 -23.43 10.41
N ASP A 32 -2.15 -22.61 10.11
CA ASP A 32 -2.12 -21.61 9.05
C ASP A 32 -1.17 -20.46 9.41
N LEU A 33 -1.22 -19.96 10.66
CA LEU A 33 -0.26 -18.96 11.15
C LEU A 33 1.18 -19.50 11.14
N ALA A 34 1.39 -20.75 11.55
CA ALA A 34 2.69 -21.39 11.47
C ALA A 34 3.16 -21.57 10.01
N ALA A 35 2.24 -21.88 9.09
CA ALA A 35 2.54 -21.95 7.67
C ALA A 35 2.93 -20.57 7.10
N LEU A 36 2.29 -19.49 7.53
CA LEU A 36 2.69 -18.12 7.13
C LEU A 36 4.01 -17.67 7.77
N GLY A 37 4.45 -18.28 8.87
CA GLY A 37 5.55 -17.79 9.69
C GLY A 37 5.15 -16.58 10.55
N VAL A 38 3.86 -16.39 10.81
CA VAL A 38 3.28 -15.25 11.54
C VAL A 38 2.86 -15.70 12.94
N LYS A 39 3.01 -14.81 13.92
CA LYS A 39 2.64 -15.08 15.33
C LYS A 39 1.67 -14.08 15.93
N LYS A 40 1.49 -12.90 15.32
CA LYS A 40 0.59 -11.87 15.83
C LYS A 40 -0.78 -12.02 15.21
N VAL A 41 -1.81 -12.00 16.05
CA VAL A 41 -3.20 -11.93 15.61
C VAL A 41 -3.93 -10.78 16.25
N ARG A 42 -4.91 -10.26 15.54
CA ARG A 42 -5.87 -9.30 16.06
C ARG A 42 -7.26 -9.91 16.04
N ASP A 43 -7.98 -9.77 17.16
CA ASP A 43 -9.32 -10.33 17.33
C ASP A 43 -10.08 -9.67 18.50
N GLY A 44 -11.34 -10.04 18.70
CA GLY A 44 -12.00 -9.93 19.98
C GLY A 44 -11.63 -11.09 20.92
N ILE A 45 -12.10 -11.02 22.17
CA ILE A 45 -11.92 -12.12 23.15
C ILE A 45 -13.25 -12.60 23.71
N SER A 46 -13.40 -13.92 23.80
CA SER A 46 -14.58 -14.61 24.31
C SER A 46 -14.24 -15.67 25.35
N ASP A 47 -15.23 -16.02 26.17
CA ASP A 47 -15.21 -17.15 27.10
C ASP A 47 -16.55 -17.89 27.08
N GLY A 48 -16.95 -18.37 25.90
CA GLY A 48 -18.14 -19.21 25.74
C GLY A 48 -19.47 -18.46 25.71
N GLU A 49 -19.48 -17.13 25.82
CA GLU A 49 -20.73 -16.38 25.83
C GLU A 49 -21.46 -16.55 24.50
N ASN A 50 -22.76 -16.82 24.56
CA ASN A 50 -23.61 -17.06 23.39
C ASN A 50 -23.09 -18.16 22.44
N GLY A 51 -22.33 -19.13 22.97
CA GLY A 51 -21.77 -20.23 22.18
C GLY A 51 -20.49 -19.89 21.44
N SER A 52 -19.88 -18.72 21.68
CA SER A 52 -18.57 -18.37 21.15
C SER A 52 -17.45 -19.27 21.69
N ALA A 53 -16.24 -19.16 21.14
CA ALA A 53 -15.11 -19.94 21.61
C ALA A 53 -14.83 -19.69 23.11
N PRO A 54 -14.51 -20.74 23.89
CA PRO A 54 -14.11 -20.61 25.30
C PRO A 54 -12.72 -19.97 25.42
N LEU A 55 -12.39 -19.40 26.58
CA LEU A 55 -11.08 -18.81 26.85
C LEU A 55 -9.93 -19.81 26.65
N SER A 56 -10.21 -21.11 26.85
CA SER A 56 -9.25 -22.18 26.63
C SER A 56 -8.74 -22.28 25.19
N SER A 57 -9.50 -21.83 24.19
CA SER A 57 -9.05 -21.75 22.79
C SER A 57 -7.93 -20.72 22.64
N TYR A 58 -8.11 -19.52 23.19
CA TYR A 58 -7.07 -18.47 23.19
C TYR A 58 -5.84 -18.89 24.00
N ILE A 59 -6.02 -19.56 25.14
CA ILE A 59 -4.90 -20.10 25.93
C ILE A 59 -4.12 -21.15 25.13
N ALA A 60 -4.79 -22.01 24.36
CA ALA A 60 -4.13 -23.01 23.54
C ALA A 60 -3.27 -22.36 22.43
N LEU A 61 -3.81 -21.36 21.74
CA LEU A 61 -3.10 -20.57 20.74
C LEU A 61 -1.91 -19.80 21.36
N ALA A 62 -2.12 -19.16 22.51
CA ALA A 62 -1.06 -18.47 23.25
C ALA A 62 0.10 -19.41 23.63
N ARG A 63 -0.20 -20.64 24.04
CA ARG A 63 0.82 -21.67 24.32
C ARG A 63 1.56 -22.15 23.08
N ALA A 64 0.97 -22.01 21.89
CA ALA A 64 1.63 -22.24 20.61
C ALA A 64 2.54 -21.06 20.19
N GLY A 65 2.60 -19.99 20.99
CA GLY A 65 3.43 -18.81 20.74
C GLY A 65 2.74 -17.72 19.92
N ILE A 66 1.41 -17.81 19.76
CA ILE A 66 0.60 -16.73 19.18
C ILE A 66 0.43 -15.62 20.22
N THR A 67 0.55 -14.37 19.78
CA THR A 67 0.33 -13.17 20.59
C THR A 67 -0.83 -12.35 20.04
N PHE A 68 -1.52 -11.65 20.93
CA PHE A 68 -2.82 -11.05 20.64
C PHE A 68 -2.81 -9.54 20.80
N THR A 69 -3.39 -8.87 19.81
CA THR A 69 -4.00 -7.55 19.96
C THR A 69 -5.50 -7.74 20.10
N PHE A 70 -6.08 -7.28 21.21
CA PHE A 70 -7.52 -7.39 21.42
C PHE A 70 -8.23 -6.07 21.22
N VAL A 71 -9.19 -6.03 20.29
CA VAL A 71 -10.08 -4.89 20.10
C VAL A 71 -11.16 -4.87 21.19
N VAL A 72 -11.34 -3.73 21.85
CA VAL A 72 -12.22 -3.61 23.02
C VAL A 72 -13.21 -2.45 22.87
N GLY A 73 -14.48 -2.76 23.14
CA GLY A 73 -15.58 -1.80 23.08
C GLY A 73 -16.39 -1.90 21.79
N GLY A 74 -16.98 -0.79 21.37
CA GLY A 74 -17.90 -0.72 20.24
C GLY A 74 -19.37 -0.67 20.66
N GLY A 75 -20.24 -0.29 19.73
CA GLY A 75 -21.68 -0.15 19.96
C GLY A 75 -22.01 0.66 21.22
N THR A 76 -22.78 0.07 22.13
CA THR A 76 -23.01 0.64 23.47
C THR A 76 -22.08 -0.01 24.49
N SER A 77 -21.12 0.75 24.98
CA SER A 77 -20.14 0.34 25.99
C SER A 77 -20.34 1.07 27.32
N THR A 78 -20.02 0.39 28.41
CA THR A 78 -20.01 0.96 29.77
C THR A 78 -18.71 0.59 30.46
N THR A 79 -18.34 1.32 31.52
CA THR A 79 -17.20 0.93 32.38
C THR A 79 -17.25 -0.55 32.77
N ALA A 80 -18.42 -1.08 33.12
CA ALA A 80 -18.60 -2.48 33.49
C ALA A 80 -18.36 -3.46 32.33
N SER A 81 -18.83 -3.14 31.11
CA SER A 81 -18.61 -4.02 29.95
C SER A 81 -17.13 -4.04 29.54
N ILE A 82 -16.44 -2.91 29.66
CA ILE A 82 -15.00 -2.84 29.38
C ILE A 82 -14.20 -3.63 30.42
N GLN A 83 -14.51 -3.48 31.71
CA GLN A 83 -13.87 -4.27 32.77
C GLN A 83 -14.12 -5.77 32.61
N TYR A 84 -15.32 -6.15 32.14
CA TYR A 84 -15.64 -7.54 31.86
C TYR A 84 -14.74 -8.13 30.76
N THR A 85 -14.53 -7.39 29.66
CA THR A 85 -13.61 -7.82 28.60
C THR A 85 -12.16 -7.84 29.08
N LEU A 86 -11.70 -6.80 29.80
CA LEU A 86 -10.35 -6.77 30.38
C LEU A 86 -10.10 -7.94 31.33
N GLY A 87 -11.09 -8.36 32.11
CA GLY A 87 -11.00 -9.55 32.97
C GLY A 87 -10.65 -10.83 32.22
N LYS A 88 -11.16 -11.00 30.99
CA LYS A 88 -10.81 -12.14 30.12
C LYS A 88 -9.37 -12.03 29.62
N ILE A 89 -8.95 -10.83 29.21
CA ILE A 89 -7.58 -10.56 28.73
C ILE A 89 -6.57 -10.80 29.86
N GLU A 90 -6.87 -10.34 31.07
CA GLU A 90 -6.07 -10.58 32.28
C GLU A 90 -5.95 -12.07 32.61
N ALA A 91 -7.05 -12.83 32.47
CA ALA A 91 -7.04 -14.27 32.69
C ALA A 91 -6.16 -15.00 31.66
N LEU A 92 -6.17 -14.57 30.39
CA LEU A 92 -5.24 -15.08 29.37
C LEU A 92 -3.80 -14.73 29.70
N ALA A 93 -3.51 -13.45 30.01
CA ALA A 93 -2.17 -12.98 30.34
C ALA A 93 -1.61 -13.68 31.59
N ALA A 94 -2.46 -14.00 32.57
CA ALA A 94 -2.07 -14.79 33.74
C ALA A 94 -1.79 -16.25 33.40
N ALA A 95 -2.56 -16.84 32.48
CA ALA A 95 -2.36 -18.23 32.04
C ALA A 95 -1.11 -18.40 31.16
N VAL A 96 -0.78 -17.39 30.35
CA VAL A 96 0.39 -17.36 29.45
C VAL A 96 0.98 -15.94 29.46
N PRO A 97 1.93 -15.64 30.36
CA PRO A 97 2.57 -14.32 30.40
C PRO A 97 3.24 -13.95 29.07
N GLY A 98 3.03 -12.72 28.61
CA GLY A 98 3.55 -12.22 27.34
C GLY A 98 2.71 -12.59 26.10
N SER A 99 1.53 -13.19 26.28
CA SER A 99 0.62 -13.50 25.17
C SER A 99 -0.18 -12.31 24.65
N VAL A 100 -0.27 -11.21 25.39
CA VAL A 100 -1.02 -10.01 24.98
C VAL A 100 -0.02 -8.93 24.59
N ASP A 101 -0.02 -8.55 23.32
CA ASP A 101 0.83 -7.48 22.79
C ASP A 101 0.19 -6.12 23.05
N ALA A 102 -1.08 -5.98 22.67
CA ALA A 102 -1.81 -4.72 22.75
C ALA A 102 -3.31 -4.91 23.05
N ILE A 103 -3.93 -3.83 23.47
CA ILE A 103 -5.37 -3.69 23.62
C ILE A 103 -5.78 -2.45 22.82
N GLU A 104 -6.58 -2.64 21.79
CA GLU A 104 -7.04 -1.59 20.89
C GLU A 104 -8.37 -0.99 21.36
N GLY A 105 -8.54 0.30 21.11
CA GLY A 105 -9.81 0.99 21.26
C GLY A 105 -10.92 0.46 20.35
N PRO A 106 -12.11 1.09 20.37
CA PRO A 106 -13.24 0.65 19.55
C PRO A 106 -12.95 0.67 18.04
N ASN A 107 -13.42 -0.36 17.34
CA ASN A 107 -13.30 -0.51 15.89
C ASN A 107 -14.16 0.49 15.12
N GLU A 108 -13.57 1.12 14.10
CA GLU A 108 -14.25 1.89 13.04
C GLU A 108 -15.45 2.71 13.50
N ILE A 109 -15.20 3.70 14.36
CA ILE A 109 -16.25 4.47 15.04
C ILE A 109 -17.18 5.24 14.09
N ASN A 110 -16.82 5.35 12.81
CA ASN A 110 -17.61 5.96 11.74
C ASN A 110 -18.66 5.02 11.12
N ASN A 111 -18.54 3.70 11.32
CA ASN A 111 -19.42 2.70 10.67
C ASN A 111 -20.69 2.40 11.49
N GLY A 112 -20.76 2.82 12.76
CA GLY A 112 -21.89 2.53 13.63
C GLY A 112 -22.11 3.57 14.73
N THR A 113 -23.24 3.45 15.43
CA THR A 113 -23.47 4.27 16.64
C THR A 113 -22.59 3.76 17.77
N LEU A 114 -21.60 4.57 18.16
CA LEU A 114 -20.80 4.33 19.35
C LEU A 114 -21.32 5.17 20.52
N THR A 115 -21.47 4.55 21.69
CA THR A 115 -21.65 5.25 22.97
C THR A 115 -20.80 4.64 24.07
N PHE A 116 -20.26 5.48 24.95
CA PHE A 116 -19.58 5.07 26.18
C PHE A 116 -20.16 5.81 27.38
N ASN A 117 -20.72 5.08 28.35
CA ASN A 117 -21.38 5.65 29.53
C ASN A 117 -22.41 6.76 29.17
N GLY A 118 -23.12 6.59 28.05
CA GLY A 118 -24.12 7.54 27.56
C GLY A 118 -23.57 8.69 26.71
N GLN A 119 -22.25 8.84 26.56
CA GLN A 119 -21.63 9.79 25.63
C GLN A 119 -21.47 9.16 24.25
N GLY A 120 -21.93 9.81 23.18
CA GLY A 120 -21.95 9.25 21.83
C GLY A 120 -20.86 9.77 20.90
N GLY A 121 -20.68 9.08 19.77
CA GLY A 121 -19.81 9.50 18.67
C GLY A 121 -18.34 9.63 19.09
N LEU A 122 -17.64 10.62 18.51
CA LEU A 122 -16.23 10.89 18.79
C LEU A 122 -15.98 11.16 20.28
N ASP A 123 -16.82 11.95 20.95
CA ASP A 123 -16.66 12.25 22.38
C ASP A 123 -16.73 10.97 23.22
N GLY A 124 -17.67 10.06 22.88
CA GLY A 124 -17.76 8.74 23.50
C GLY A 124 -16.53 7.87 23.23
N ALA A 125 -16.00 7.88 22.01
CA ALA A 125 -14.80 7.12 21.64
C ALA A 125 -13.57 7.63 22.40
N VAL A 126 -13.34 8.94 22.45
CA VAL A 126 -12.24 9.56 23.20
C VAL A 126 -12.37 9.32 24.70
N ALA A 127 -13.59 9.38 25.25
CA ALA A 127 -13.84 9.06 26.65
C ALA A 127 -13.53 7.58 26.97
N LEU A 128 -13.96 6.67 26.10
CA LEU A 128 -13.64 5.24 26.21
C LEU A 128 -12.13 5.01 26.13
N GLN A 129 -11.45 5.66 25.17
CA GLN A 129 -10.01 5.52 24.97
C GLN A 129 -9.21 5.97 26.19
N ARG A 130 -9.53 7.13 26.78
CA ARG A 130 -8.89 7.60 28.03
C ARG A 130 -9.09 6.61 29.17
N TYR A 131 -10.31 6.09 29.32
CA TYR A 131 -10.62 5.11 30.34
C TYR A 131 -9.82 3.81 30.13
N LEU A 132 -9.75 3.33 28.89
CA LEU A 132 -9.00 2.14 28.51
C LEU A 132 -7.51 2.31 28.80
N TYR A 133 -6.90 3.40 28.32
CA TYR A 133 -5.49 3.70 28.56
C TYR A 133 -5.15 3.74 30.05
N GLN A 134 -5.91 4.50 30.84
CA GLN A 134 -5.69 4.61 32.28
C GLN A 134 -5.83 3.26 32.99
N THR A 135 -6.84 2.46 32.62
CA THR A 135 -7.09 1.15 33.24
C THR A 135 -5.97 0.17 32.92
N VAL A 136 -5.58 0.05 31.65
CA VAL A 136 -4.53 -0.88 31.21
C VAL A 136 -3.18 -0.49 31.80
N LYS A 137 -2.81 0.81 31.78
CA LYS A 137 -1.52 1.27 32.31
C LYS A 137 -1.41 1.19 33.83
N ALA A 138 -2.53 1.19 34.55
CA ALA A 138 -2.54 1.03 36.00
C ALA A 138 -2.57 -0.45 36.45
N ASP A 139 -2.83 -1.40 35.54
CA ASP A 139 -3.00 -2.80 35.90
C ASP A 139 -1.65 -3.56 35.96
N PRO A 140 -1.20 -4.01 37.15
CA PRO A 140 0.04 -4.77 37.27
C PRO A 140 -0.01 -6.16 36.61
N ARG A 141 -1.20 -6.64 36.20
CA ARG A 141 -1.39 -7.93 35.50
C ARG A 141 -1.18 -7.83 33.99
N LEU A 142 -1.10 -6.62 33.44
CA LEU A 142 -0.86 -6.35 32.03
C LEU A 142 0.48 -5.59 31.82
N PRO A 143 1.60 -6.08 32.39
CA PRO A 143 2.86 -5.34 32.33
C PRO A 143 3.35 -5.22 30.89
N GLY A 144 3.58 -3.99 30.44
CA GLY A 144 4.14 -3.71 29.12
C GLY A 144 3.15 -3.81 27.96
N VAL A 145 1.90 -4.22 28.21
CA VAL A 145 0.83 -4.28 27.20
C VAL A 145 0.59 -2.89 26.63
N LYS A 146 0.55 -2.82 25.30
CA LYS A 146 0.35 -1.59 24.55
C LYS A 146 -1.13 -1.25 24.46
N VAL A 147 -1.43 0.04 24.32
CA VAL A 147 -2.78 0.51 24.09
C VAL A 147 -2.80 1.17 22.74
N ASP A 148 -3.51 0.56 21.81
CA ASP A 148 -3.63 1.05 20.44
C ASP A 148 -4.85 1.99 20.37
N TYR A 149 -4.77 3.00 19.52
CA TYR A 149 -5.86 3.97 19.36
C TYR A 149 -7.10 3.33 18.73
N PHE A 150 -8.23 4.03 18.73
CA PHE A 150 -9.42 3.57 18.02
C PHE A 150 -9.33 3.91 16.53
N THR A 151 -10.05 3.16 15.69
CA THR A 151 -10.01 3.35 14.23
C THR A 151 -11.30 3.96 13.68
N GLY A 152 -11.29 4.27 12.37
CA GLY A 152 -12.48 4.73 11.64
C GLY A 152 -12.49 6.20 11.28
N TYR A 153 -11.43 6.91 11.57
CA TYR A 153 -11.44 8.35 11.43
C TYR A 153 -10.92 8.80 10.05
N SER A 154 -11.71 8.64 8.99
CA SER A 154 -11.51 9.30 7.68
C SER A 154 -12.71 9.01 6.77
N THR A 155 -13.90 9.47 7.12
CA THR A 155 -15.02 9.55 6.17
C THR A 155 -15.82 10.82 6.42
N VAL A 156 -16.33 11.37 5.32
CA VAL A 156 -17.04 12.65 5.19
C VAL A 156 -18.00 12.91 6.37
N GLY A 157 -17.78 14.00 7.14
CA GLY A 157 -18.75 14.50 8.12
C GLY A 157 -18.38 14.35 9.60
N PHE A 158 -17.23 13.77 9.94
CA PHE A 158 -16.69 13.74 11.31
C PHE A 158 -15.50 14.70 11.47
N GLY A 159 -15.37 15.32 12.64
CA GLY A 159 -14.27 16.23 12.94
C GLY A 159 -13.04 15.51 13.51
N ALA A 160 -11.89 16.19 13.40
CA ALA A 160 -10.71 16.12 14.27
C ALA A 160 -10.77 15.20 15.51
N GLY A 161 -10.37 13.92 15.46
CA GLY A 161 -9.95 13.21 16.68
C GLY A 161 -8.68 13.85 17.27
N PRO A 162 -8.47 13.79 18.60
CA PRO A 162 -7.20 14.21 19.18
C PRO A 162 -6.08 13.25 18.79
N ASP A 163 -4.94 13.79 18.39
CA ASP A 163 -3.75 13.02 18.03
C ASP A 163 -3.13 12.39 19.30
N PRO A 164 -3.00 11.05 19.41
CA PRO A 164 -2.43 10.39 20.58
C PRO A 164 -0.92 10.62 20.73
N SER A 165 -0.21 10.99 19.66
CA SER A 165 1.22 11.33 19.71
C SER A 165 1.49 12.66 20.41
N THR A 166 0.53 13.58 20.37
CA THR A 166 0.62 14.89 21.03
C THR A 166 -0.32 15.03 22.23
N THR A 167 -1.26 14.10 22.41
CA THR A 167 -2.21 14.07 23.52
C THR A 167 -1.93 12.89 24.45
N SER A 168 -1.23 13.16 25.54
CA SER A 168 -0.88 12.14 26.54
C SER A 168 -2.11 11.43 27.11
N GLY A 169 -2.01 10.11 27.32
CA GLY A 169 -3.03 9.32 27.99
C GLY A 169 -4.14 8.78 27.09
N LEU A 170 -3.92 8.74 25.78
CA LEU A 170 -4.83 8.15 24.80
C LEU A 170 -4.37 6.78 24.30
N ALA A 171 -3.14 6.69 23.78
CA ALA A 171 -2.60 5.47 23.22
C ALA A 171 -1.08 5.49 23.25
N ASP A 172 -0.45 4.32 23.08
CA ASP A 172 0.97 4.21 22.76
C ASP A 172 1.23 4.25 21.26
N PHE A 173 0.25 3.80 20.45
CA PHE A 173 0.29 3.82 18.99
C PHE A 173 -0.98 4.45 18.42
N ASP A 174 -0.79 5.27 17.39
CA ASP A 174 -1.90 5.67 16.51
C ASP A 174 -2.30 4.50 15.59
N THR A 175 -3.56 4.43 15.16
CA THR A 175 -4.10 3.34 14.35
C THR A 175 -5.11 3.77 13.32
N GLN A 176 -5.11 3.08 12.18
CA GLN A 176 -6.12 3.23 11.14
C GLN A 176 -6.20 1.96 10.28
N HIS A 177 -7.28 1.85 9.50
CA HIS A 177 -7.47 0.78 8.52
C HIS A 177 -7.30 1.27 7.06
N PRO A 178 -6.06 1.45 6.56
CA PRO A 178 -5.82 1.94 5.21
C PRO A 178 -6.03 0.83 4.18
N TYR A 179 -7.27 0.61 3.74
CA TYR A 179 -7.56 -0.29 2.62
C TYR A 179 -7.31 0.40 1.27
N PRO A 180 -6.47 -0.17 0.40
CA PRO A 180 -6.34 0.29 -0.98
C PRO A 180 -7.68 0.27 -1.72
N GLN A 181 -8.00 1.34 -2.44
CA GLN A 181 -9.28 1.46 -3.14
C GLN A 181 -9.14 1.11 -4.63
N ASN A 182 -10.20 0.56 -5.21
CA ASN A 182 -10.34 0.20 -6.62
C ASN A 182 -9.22 -0.74 -7.13
N GLY A 183 -8.68 -1.59 -6.26
CA GLY A 183 -7.55 -2.47 -6.59
C GLY A 183 -6.24 -1.72 -6.90
N GLY A 184 -6.10 -0.47 -6.43
CA GLY A 184 -4.88 0.31 -6.63
C GLY A 184 -3.68 -0.23 -5.84
N ALA A 185 -2.47 0.12 -6.28
CA ALA A 185 -1.22 -0.19 -5.59
C ALA A 185 -1.17 0.36 -4.14
N PRO A 186 -0.47 -0.32 -3.22
CA PRO A 186 -0.60 -0.05 -1.78
C PRO A 186 0.11 1.21 -1.27
N ALA A 187 1.29 1.59 -1.78
CA ALA A 187 2.15 2.61 -1.15
C ALA A 187 1.43 3.93 -0.83
N TYR A 188 0.59 4.42 -1.75
CA TYR A 188 -0.16 5.66 -1.53
C TYR A 188 -1.14 5.56 -0.35
N TRP A 189 -1.78 4.41 -0.17
CA TRP A 189 -2.82 4.21 0.85
C TRP A 189 -2.24 3.97 2.22
N VAL A 190 -1.13 3.25 2.28
CA VAL A 190 -0.45 2.90 3.53
C VAL A 190 0.63 3.90 3.94
N ASP A 191 0.94 4.90 3.10
CA ASP A 191 1.75 6.04 3.52
C ASP A 191 1.10 6.67 4.76
N PRO A 192 1.82 6.79 5.89
CA PRO A 192 1.22 7.28 7.12
C PRO A 192 0.80 8.76 7.01
N GLY A 193 1.22 9.49 5.96
CA GLY A 193 0.81 10.87 5.70
C GLY A 193 -0.55 10.94 5.04
N MET A 194 -0.90 9.90 4.32
CA MET A 194 -2.23 9.64 3.83
C MET A 194 -3.08 8.98 4.92
N ALA A 195 -2.64 7.84 5.47
CA ALA A 195 -3.45 7.00 6.35
C ALA A 195 -3.83 7.72 7.65
N LEU A 196 -2.89 8.46 8.26
CA LEU A 196 -3.07 9.15 9.55
C LEU A 196 -3.30 10.66 9.39
N ARG A 197 -3.71 11.12 8.21
CA ARG A 197 -3.92 12.56 7.88
C ARG A 197 -5.02 13.24 8.69
N ASN A 198 -5.81 12.41 9.36
CA ASN A 198 -6.98 12.78 10.10
C ASN A 198 -6.58 13.53 11.39
N GLU A 199 -5.35 13.38 11.87
CA GLU A 199 -4.84 13.97 13.12
C GLU A 199 -3.91 15.19 12.91
N PRO A 200 -4.03 16.25 13.73
CA PRO A 200 -3.22 17.45 13.58
C PRO A 200 -1.85 17.32 14.27
N GLY A 201 -0.83 16.75 13.62
CA GLY A 201 0.49 16.67 14.28
C GLY A 201 1.62 15.95 13.54
N THR A 202 2.76 15.87 14.23
CA THR A 202 3.90 15.02 13.87
C THR A 202 3.55 13.57 14.18
N LYS A 203 3.60 12.70 13.18
CA LYS A 203 3.25 11.28 13.30
C LYS A 203 4.05 10.62 14.42
N GLY A 204 3.34 10.14 15.44
CA GLY A 204 3.88 9.25 16.45
C GLY A 204 4.12 7.84 15.91
N PRO A 205 4.53 6.89 16.76
CA PRO A 205 4.55 5.50 16.38
C PRO A 205 3.12 5.02 16.07
N PHE A 206 2.98 4.13 15.09
CA PHE A 206 1.66 3.70 14.59
C PHE A 206 1.61 2.20 14.28
N VAL A 207 0.39 1.68 14.22
CA VAL A 207 0.04 0.30 13.86
C VAL A 207 -1.13 0.34 12.88
N TYR A 208 -1.10 -0.45 11.81
CA TYR A 208 -2.30 -0.66 10.99
C TYR A 208 -2.98 -1.94 11.44
N THR A 209 -4.09 -1.78 12.14
CA THR A 209 -4.82 -2.88 12.76
C THR A 209 -5.74 -3.62 11.80
N GLU A 210 -6.02 -3.09 10.61
CA GLU A 210 -6.57 -3.86 9.50
C GLU A 210 -6.15 -3.24 8.17
N THR A 211 -5.78 -4.07 7.19
CA THR A 211 -5.64 -3.67 5.78
C THR A 211 -5.53 -4.92 4.91
N GLY A 212 -5.73 -4.80 3.61
CA GLY A 212 -5.57 -5.92 2.69
C GLY A 212 -6.32 -5.74 1.38
N TYR A 213 -6.38 -6.83 0.62
CA TYR A 213 -7.05 -6.90 -0.67
C TYR A 213 -8.07 -8.04 -0.68
N THR A 214 -9.25 -7.76 -1.19
CA THR A 214 -10.30 -8.75 -1.40
C THR A 214 -10.19 -9.39 -2.78
N THR A 215 -10.41 -10.71 -2.87
CA THR A 215 -10.58 -11.43 -4.14
C THR A 215 -12.02 -11.51 -4.63
N LYS A 216 -12.94 -10.80 -3.99
CA LYS A 216 -14.34 -10.77 -4.37
C LYS A 216 -14.52 -9.75 -5.49
N LEU A 217 -14.46 -10.20 -6.74
CA LEU A 217 -14.58 -9.35 -7.95
C LEU A 217 -15.90 -8.57 -8.10
N SER A 218 -16.91 -8.85 -7.27
CA SER A 218 -18.15 -8.07 -7.21
C SER A 218 -18.06 -6.85 -6.28
N ASP A 219 -17.02 -6.80 -5.46
CA ASP A 219 -16.63 -5.63 -4.70
C ASP A 219 -15.83 -4.69 -5.61
N VAL A 220 -16.05 -3.38 -5.47
CA VAL A 220 -15.30 -2.37 -6.24
C VAL A 220 -13.80 -2.40 -5.93
N ASN A 221 -13.43 -2.85 -4.73
CA ASN A 221 -12.05 -3.03 -4.31
C ASN A 221 -11.52 -4.44 -4.63
N GLY A 222 -12.34 -5.30 -5.23
CA GLY A 222 -12.02 -6.68 -5.61
C GLY A 222 -10.95 -6.76 -6.69
N VAL A 223 -9.91 -7.55 -6.43
CA VAL A 223 -8.87 -7.95 -7.39
C VAL A 223 -8.87 -9.47 -7.60
N ASP A 224 -8.10 -9.99 -8.54
CA ASP A 224 -7.90 -11.44 -8.61
C ASP A 224 -6.85 -11.93 -7.60
N ALA A 225 -6.70 -13.25 -7.46
CA ALA A 225 -5.76 -13.83 -6.51
C ALA A 225 -4.28 -13.54 -6.86
N THR A 226 -3.98 -13.26 -8.13
CA THR A 226 -2.62 -12.91 -8.59
C THR A 226 -2.24 -11.53 -8.06
N VAL A 227 -3.09 -10.54 -8.32
CA VAL A 227 -2.90 -9.16 -7.85
C VAL A 227 -2.98 -9.08 -6.32
N GLN A 228 -3.87 -9.84 -5.67
CA GLN A 228 -3.89 -9.96 -4.21
C GLN A 228 -2.52 -10.43 -3.69
N GLY A 229 -1.93 -11.46 -4.30
CA GLY A 229 -0.63 -11.99 -3.91
C GLY A 229 0.49 -10.96 -4.04
N LYS A 230 0.57 -10.27 -5.18
CA LYS A 230 1.60 -9.26 -5.47
C LYS A 230 1.50 -8.07 -4.51
N TYR A 231 0.35 -7.42 -4.46
CA TYR A 231 0.17 -6.22 -3.65
C TYR A 231 0.15 -6.48 -2.14
N THR A 232 -0.18 -7.69 -1.69
CA THR A 232 -0.01 -8.03 -0.26
C THR A 232 1.46 -8.02 0.14
N LEU A 233 2.37 -8.48 -0.72
CA LEU A 233 3.81 -8.44 -0.43
C LEU A 233 4.35 -7.02 -0.49
N ASP A 234 3.95 -6.22 -1.48
CA ASP A 234 4.32 -4.80 -1.57
C ASP A 234 3.86 -4.04 -0.32
N LEU A 235 2.59 -4.22 0.08
CA LEU A 235 2.00 -3.60 1.26
C LEU A 235 2.80 -3.88 2.53
N LEU A 236 3.24 -5.13 2.74
CA LEU A 236 4.06 -5.49 3.89
C LEU A 236 5.44 -4.80 3.85
N MET A 237 6.03 -4.61 2.67
CA MET A 237 7.32 -3.93 2.51
C MET A 237 7.18 -2.42 2.67
N ASP A 238 6.12 -1.81 2.16
CA ASP A 238 5.80 -0.38 2.34
C ASP A 238 5.60 -0.04 3.80
N THR A 239 4.73 -0.77 4.49
CA THR A 239 4.42 -0.54 5.91
C THR A 239 5.65 -0.71 6.79
N ALA A 240 6.48 -1.73 6.54
CA ALA A 240 7.76 -1.89 7.22
C ALA A 240 8.71 -0.71 6.94
N LYS A 241 8.84 -0.30 5.67
CA LYS A 241 9.69 0.83 5.26
C LYS A 241 9.25 2.16 5.87
N ASP A 242 7.95 2.37 6.01
CA ASP A 242 7.37 3.58 6.59
C ASP A 242 7.39 3.58 8.13
N GLY A 243 7.82 2.48 8.75
CA GLY A 243 8.06 2.38 10.18
C GLY A 243 6.84 1.97 11.00
N ALA A 244 5.87 1.28 10.38
CA ALA A 244 4.76 0.67 11.10
C ALA A 244 5.29 -0.30 12.17
N SER A 245 4.77 -0.22 13.39
CA SER A 245 5.18 -1.14 14.47
C SER A 245 4.54 -2.51 14.31
N ALA A 246 3.37 -2.57 13.69
CA ALA A 246 2.76 -3.78 13.16
C ALA A 246 1.77 -3.45 12.04
N THR A 247 1.48 -4.43 11.20
CA THR A 247 0.46 -4.38 10.14
C THR A 247 -0.31 -5.70 10.16
N TYR A 248 -1.63 -5.60 10.36
CA TYR A 248 -2.53 -6.75 10.43
C TYR A 248 -3.27 -6.89 9.10
N LEU A 249 -3.06 -8.03 8.45
CA LEU A 249 -3.74 -8.38 7.21
C LEU A 249 -5.15 -8.91 7.51
N TYR A 250 -6.16 -8.25 6.98
CA TYR A 250 -7.53 -8.74 6.99
C TYR A 250 -7.72 -9.66 5.77
N GLU A 251 -7.94 -10.97 5.92
CA GLU A 251 -7.99 -11.77 7.16
C GLU A 251 -7.35 -13.15 6.94
N LEU A 252 -7.23 -13.97 8.00
CA LEU A 252 -6.56 -15.27 7.90
C LEU A 252 -7.22 -16.19 6.86
N MET A 253 -8.53 -16.37 6.90
CA MET A 253 -9.21 -17.31 5.99
C MET A 253 -10.60 -16.83 5.58
N ASP A 254 -10.97 -17.21 4.36
CA ASP A 254 -12.32 -17.08 3.83
C ASP A 254 -13.25 -18.05 4.58
N ALA A 255 -13.85 -17.60 5.69
CA ALA A 255 -14.50 -18.51 6.64
C ALA A 255 -15.83 -19.12 6.15
N TYR A 256 -16.50 -18.50 5.18
CA TYR A 256 -17.84 -18.91 4.77
C TYR A 256 -17.93 -19.17 3.26
N ALA A 257 -18.70 -20.18 2.88
CA ALA A 257 -18.97 -20.48 1.48
C ALA A 257 -19.83 -19.40 0.82
N THR A 258 -19.70 -19.27 -0.51
CA THR A 258 -20.54 -18.37 -1.32
C THR A 258 -22.02 -18.62 -1.06
N GLY A 259 -22.76 -17.56 -0.74
CA GLY A 259 -24.20 -17.62 -0.45
C GLY A 259 -24.56 -17.86 1.02
N SER A 260 -23.59 -18.03 1.91
CA SER A 260 -23.81 -18.03 3.36
C SER A 260 -24.46 -16.69 3.81
N PRO A 261 -25.41 -16.68 4.75
CA PRO A 261 -25.98 -15.45 5.32
C PRO A 261 -24.95 -14.52 5.96
N GLN A 262 -23.89 -15.09 6.54
CA GLN A 262 -22.74 -14.37 7.10
C GLN A 262 -21.92 -13.66 6.01
N GLY A 263 -22.01 -14.16 4.77
CA GLY A 263 -21.25 -13.68 3.63
C GLY A 263 -19.78 -14.08 3.68
N ASN A 264 -19.10 -13.86 2.55
CA ASN A 264 -17.66 -13.95 2.45
C ASN A 264 -17.19 -12.74 1.63
N ALA A 265 -16.28 -11.97 2.20
CA ALA A 265 -15.74 -10.77 1.59
C ALA A 265 -14.51 -11.06 0.71
N GLY A 266 -13.96 -12.27 0.71
CA GLY A 266 -12.86 -12.71 -0.15
C GLY A 266 -11.48 -12.23 0.28
N TYR A 267 -11.35 -11.78 1.52
CA TYR A 267 -10.10 -11.22 2.06
C TYR A 267 -9.11 -12.30 2.56
N GLY A 268 -9.57 -13.54 2.75
CA GLY A 268 -8.78 -14.62 3.32
C GLY A 268 -7.45 -14.82 2.62
N LEU A 269 -6.41 -15.10 3.40
CA LEU A 269 -5.13 -15.65 2.91
C LEU A 269 -5.29 -17.14 2.54
N PHE A 270 -6.19 -17.84 3.24
CA PHE A 270 -6.63 -19.20 2.92
C PHE A 270 -8.07 -19.18 2.40
N ASP A 271 -8.39 -20.06 1.46
CA ASP A 271 -9.72 -20.16 0.89
C ASP A 271 -10.70 -20.93 1.81
N THR A 272 -11.96 -21.06 1.37
CA THR A 272 -13.01 -21.78 2.12
C THR A 272 -12.74 -23.28 2.33
N ALA A 273 -11.78 -23.86 1.58
CA ALA A 273 -11.31 -25.23 1.76
C ALA A 273 -10.04 -25.30 2.63
N ASN A 274 -9.64 -24.17 3.23
CA ASN A 274 -8.40 -24.00 3.99
C ASN A 274 -7.13 -24.24 3.14
N ALA A 275 -7.22 -24.07 1.82
CA ALA A 275 -6.06 -24.11 0.95
C ALA A 275 -5.41 -22.71 0.88
N PRO A 276 -4.07 -22.62 0.88
CA PRO A 276 -3.39 -21.34 0.78
C PRO A 276 -3.67 -20.70 -0.59
N LYS A 277 -4.08 -19.42 -0.59
CA LYS A 277 -4.09 -18.59 -1.80
C LYS A 277 -2.65 -18.14 -2.12
N LEU A 278 -2.48 -17.47 -3.27
CA LEU A 278 -1.17 -16.98 -3.68
C LEU A 278 -0.57 -16.01 -2.63
N ALA A 279 -1.39 -15.18 -2.00
CA ALA A 279 -0.95 -14.30 -0.90
C ALA A 279 -0.34 -15.09 0.28
N ALA A 280 -1.01 -16.15 0.75
CA ALA A 280 -0.45 -17.01 1.80
C ALA A 280 0.87 -17.67 1.40
N THR A 281 0.96 -18.14 0.15
CA THR A 281 2.18 -18.75 -0.39
C THR A 281 3.33 -17.75 -0.47
N GLY A 282 3.05 -16.54 -0.96
CA GLY A 282 4.02 -15.45 -1.02
C GLY A 282 4.52 -15.04 0.36
N ILE A 283 3.61 -14.91 1.34
CA ILE A 283 3.97 -14.57 2.72
C ILE A 283 4.86 -15.67 3.33
N HIS A 284 4.48 -16.94 3.20
CA HIS A 284 5.32 -18.06 3.67
C HIS A 284 6.74 -17.98 3.11
N ASN A 285 6.88 -17.77 1.80
CA ASN A 285 8.19 -17.70 1.17
C ASN A 285 8.97 -16.47 1.63
N LEU A 286 8.33 -15.30 1.69
CA LEU A 286 8.92 -14.06 2.18
C LEU A 286 9.46 -14.23 3.61
N THR A 287 8.63 -14.74 4.53
CA THR A 287 9.04 -14.94 5.92
C THR A 287 10.12 -16.00 6.05
N ALA A 288 10.09 -17.07 5.26
CA ALA A 288 11.13 -18.09 5.23
C ALA A 288 12.47 -17.56 4.71
N ILE A 289 12.46 -16.75 3.64
CA ILE A 289 13.68 -16.15 3.07
C ILE A 289 14.30 -15.16 4.05
N LEU A 290 13.49 -14.31 4.68
CA LEU A 290 13.97 -13.28 5.62
C LEU A 290 14.30 -13.84 7.01
N ALA A 291 13.91 -15.07 7.34
CA ALA A 291 14.08 -15.63 8.69
C ALA A 291 15.51 -15.47 9.24
N ASP A 292 15.61 -14.95 10.46
CA ASP A 292 16.85 -14.86 11.23
C ASP A 292 16.69 -15.65 12.53
N THR A 293 17.34 -16.80 12.60
CA THR A 293 17.26 -17.71 13.74
C THR A 293 18.42 -17.55 14.72
N GLY A 294 19.32 -16.59 14.46
CA GLY A 294 20.46 -16.36 15.34
C GLY A 294 20.03 -15.85 16.72
N ALA A 295 20.77 -16.24 17.75
CA ALA A 295 20.44 -15.88 19.14
C ALA A 295 20.39 -14.37 19.40
N SER A 296 21.03 -13.56 18.55
CA SER A 296 21.05 -12.10 18.66
C SER A 296 20.09 -11.39 17.71
N ALA A 297 19.24 -12.11 16.97
CA ALA A 297 18.35 -11.61 15.90
C ALA A 297 17.52 -10.36 16.29
N HIS A 298 17.15 -10.22 17.57
CA HIS A 298 16.38 -9.08 18.09
C HIS A 298 17.23 -8.00 18.79
N THR A 299 18.55 -8.17 18.89
CA THR A 299 19.41 -7.35 19.77
C THR A 299 20.65 -6.77 19.10
N PHE A 300 21.15 -7.39 18.02
CA PHE A 300 22.32 -6.86 17.31
C PHE A 300 22.05 -5.47 16.73
N THR A 301 23.07 -4.66 16.46
CA THR A 301 22.86 -3.38 15.75
C THR A 301 23.14 -3.59 14.27
N PRO A 302 22.17 -3.39 13.36
CA PRO A 302 22.43 -3.48 11.92
C PRO A 302 23.58 -2.58 11.50
N THR A 303 24.50 -3.12 10.70
CA THR A 303 25.53 -2.34 10.02
C THR A 303 25.09 -2.12 8.58
N PRO A 304 24.91 -0.87 8.12
CA PRO A 304 24.48 -0.61 6.76
C PRO A 304 25.45 -1.19 5.72
N LEU A 305 24.92 -1.89 4.71
CA LEU A 305 25.66 -2.29 3.53
C LEU A 305 25.77 -1.10 2.57
N PRO A 306 26.98 -0.70 2.11
CA PRO A 306 27.08 0.31 1.07
C PRO A 306 26.62 -0.27 -0.28
N TYR A 307 25.41 0.10 -0.72
CA TYR A 307 24.90 -0.29 -2.03
C TYR A 307 24.32 0.89 -2.83
N THR A 308 24.21 0.71 -4.14
CA THR A 308 23.57 1.66 -5.06
C THR A 308 22.58 0.94 -5.95
N LEU A 309 21.44 1.59 -6.24
CA LEU A 309 20.47 1.11 -7.22
C LEU A 309 20.49 2.03 -8.44
N THR A 310 20.57 1.45 -9.64
CA THR A 310 20.48 2.16 -10.91
C THR A 310 19.40 1.51 -11.77
N GLY A 311 18.56 2.31 -12.43
CA GLY A 311 17.45 1.81 -13.24
C GLY A 311 16.20 1.43 -12.44
N LEU A 312 16.07 1.91 -11.20
CA LEU A 312 14.85 1.72 -10.41
C LEU A 312 13.65 2.43 -11.09
N PRO A 313 12.50 1.76 -11.27
CA PRO A 313 11.29 2.39 -11.82
C PRO A 313 10.81 3.59 -11.00
N GLN A 314 9.95 4.42 -11.58
CA GLN A 314 9.34 5.55 -10.87
C GLN A 314 8.51 5.12 -9.66
N THR A 315 7.84 3.96 -9.75
CA THR A 315 7.10 3.32 -8.66
C THR A 315 7.97 2.36 -7.84
N GLY A 316 9.29 2.38 -8.06
CA GLY A 316 10.22 1.46 -7.44
C GLY A 316 10.64 1.87 -6.04
N ASN A 317 10.80 0.88 -5.17
CA ASN A 317 11.19 1.03 -3.77
C ASN A 317 12.29 0.02 -3.41
N SER A 318 12.95 0.26 -2.28
CA SER A 318 13.85 -0.73 -1.69
C SER A 318 13.89 -0.63 -0.17
N LEU A 319 14.21 -1.76 0.47
CA LEU A 319 14.36 -1.87 1.92
C LEU A 319 15.55 -2.76 2.27
N GLU A 320 16.44 -2.25 3.12
CA GLU A 320 17.59 -2.99 3.64
C GLU A 320 17.26 -3.71 4.95
N VAL A 321 17.41 -5.03 4.94
CA VAL A 321 17.06 -5.92 6.04
C VAL A 321 18.29 -6.75 6.43
N ALA A 322 18.85 -6.48 7.61
CA ALA A 322 20.03 -7.17 8.12
C ALA A 322 19.64 -8.41 8.93
N LYS A 323 20.49 -9.43 8.87
CA LYS A 323 20.44 -10.65 9.69
C LYS A 323 21.65 -10.71 10.62
N SER A 324 21.49 -11.45 11.71
CA SER A 324 22.48 -11.58 12.78
C SER A 324 23.72 -12.41 12.38
N ASP A 325 23.65 -13.13 11.26
CA ASP A 325 24.76 -13.89 10.68
C ASP A 325 25.67 -13.04 9.77
N GLY A 326 25.35 -11.76 9.57
CA GLY A 326 26.07 -10.83 8.71
C GLY A 326 25.56 -10.77 7.27
N THR A 327 24.52 -11.53 6.93
CA THR A 327 23.79 -11.38 5.67
C THR A 327 22.95 -10.10 5.71
N THR A 328 22.90 -9.38 4.59
CA THR A 328 22.00 -8.25 4.38
C THR A 328 21.13 -8.53 3.16
N ASP A 329 19.82 -8.60 3.36
CA ASP A 329 18.84 -8.70 2.29
C ASP A 329 18.49 -7.28 1.79
N ILE A 330 18.68 -7.04 0.50
CA ILE A 330 18.17 -5.87 -0.19
C ILE A 330 16.87 -6.29 -0.86
N VAL A 331 15.73 -5.86 -0.32
CA VAL A 331 14.43 -6.06 -0.94
C VAL A 331 14.20 -4.93 -1.95
N VAL A 332 13.85 -5.26 -3.18
CA VAL A 332 13.59 -4.29 -4.26
C VAL A 332 12.28 -4.66 -4.94
N TRP A 333 11.37 -3.70 -5.08
CA TRP A 333 10.05 -3.89 -5.69
C TRP A 333 9.64 -2.66 -6.48
N ALA A 334 8.56 -2.78 -7.24
CA ALA A 334 7.90 -1.66 -7.88
C ALA A 334 6.40 -1.87 -7.88
N GLU A 335 5.66 -0.77 -7.85
CA GLU A 335 4.20 -0.78 -7.72
C GLU A 335 3.51 -0.11 -8.91
N PRO A 336 3.63 -0.65 -10.12
CA PRO A 336 2.79 -0.19 -11.22
C PRO A 336 1.32 -0.53 -10.95
N THR A 337 0.42 0.11 -11.69
CA THR A 337 -0.99 -0.31 -11.71
C THR A 337 -1.09 -1.72 -12.28
N LEU A 338 -1.65 -2.65 -11.49
CA LEU A 338 -1.90 -4.04 -11.86
C LEU A 338 -3.37 -4.33 -12.07
N TRP A 339 -4.25 -3.43 -11.68
CA TRP A 339 -5.69 -3.62 -11.78
C TRP A 339 -6.35 -2.47 -12.52
N SER A 340 -7.12 -2.79 -13.56
CA SER A 340 -7.91 -1.81 -14.29
C SER A 340 -9.12 -2.49 -14.92
N ASN A 341 -10.28 -1.83 -14.87
CA ASN A 341 -11.54 -2.34 -15.42
C ASN A 341 -11.89 -3.77 -14.95
N HIS A 342 -11.64 -4.07 -13.67
CA HIS A 342 -11.84 -5.40 -13.06
C HIS A 342 -11.05 -6.54 -13.74
N ALA A 343 -9.86 -6.23 -14.25
CA ALA A 343 -8.94 -7.20 -14.81
C ALA A 343 -7.49 -6.87 -14.44
N GLU A 344 -6.65 -7.90 -14.34
CA GLU A 344 -5.21 -7.73 -14.22
C GLU A 344 -4.65 -7.11 -15.50
N VAL A 345 -3.79 -6.10 -15.36
CA VAL A 345 -3.06 -5.48 -16.47
C VAL A 345 -1.58 -5.77 -16.35
N ALA A 346 -0.91 -5.88 -17.50
CA ALA A 346 0.51 -6.19 -17.54
C ALA A 346 1.36 -5.04 -16.99
N ALA A 347 2.25 -5.36 -16.06
CA ALA A 347 3.23 -4.43 -15.53
C ALA A 347 4.47 -4.30 -16.42
N PRO A 348 5.07 -3.10 -16.55
CA PRO A 348 6.37 -2.94 -17.17
C PRO A 348 7.44 -3.64 -16.32
N THR A 349 8.50 -4.14 -16.97
CA THR A 349 9.65 -4.74 -16.31
C THR A 349 10.90 -3.94 -16.62
N GLU A 350 11.56 -3.45 -15.58
CA GLU A 350 12.80 -2.69 -15.71
C GLU A 350 13.97 -3.47 -15.11
N THR A 351 15.14 -3.31 -15.70
CA THR A 351 16.37 -3.91 -15.14
C THR A 351 16.97 -2.97 -14.11
N VAL A 352 16.95 -3.40 -12.85
CA VAL A 352 17.62 -2.69 -11.75
C VAL A 352 18.99 -3.29 -11.51
N THR A 353 20.02 -2.45 -11.60
CA THR A 353 21.41 -2.82 -11.28
C THR A 353 21.73 -2.42 -9.84
N VAL A 354 22.16 -3.40 -9.05
CA VAL A 354 22.52 -3.29 -7.64
C VAL A 354 24.04 -3.37 -7.54
N GLY A 355 24.69 -2.25 -7.23
CA GLY A 355 26.12 -2.18 -6.95
C GLY A 355 26.38 -2.37 -5.46
N LEU A 356 27.32 -3.25 -5.07
CA LEU A 356 27.49 -3.72 -3.68
C LEU A 356 28.71 -3.15 -2.95
N GLY A 357 29.46 -2.23 -3.57
CA GLY A 357 30.63 -1.60 -2.94
C GLY A 357 31.83 -2.52 -2.67
N GLY A 358 31.71 -3.83 -2.90
CA GLY A 358 32.74 -4.85 -2.67
C GLY A 358 32.36 -6.18 -3.32
N LEU A 359 33.16 -7.23 -3.13
CA LEU A 359 32.82 -8.58 -3.60
C LEU A 359 32.03 -9.33 -2.52
N HIS A 360 30.90 -9.91 -2.90
CA HIS A 360 30.01 -10.67 -2.02
C HIS A 360 29.53 -11.96 -2.69
N ALA A 361 29.21 -12.96 -1.87
CA ALA A 361 28.32 -14.03 -2.30
C ALA A 361 26.88 -13.50 -2.30
N VAL A 362 26.12 -13.78 -3.35
CA VAL A 362 24.76 -13.25 -3.51
C VAL A 362 23.78 -14.33 -3.94
N SER A 363 22.58 -14.30 -3.39
CA SER A 363 21.43 -15.10 -3.82
C SER A 363 20.23 -14.19 -4.09
N VAL A 364 19.53 -14.42 -5.20
CA VAL A 364 18.32 -13.67 -5.56
C VAL A 364 17.12 -14.58 -5.43
N TYR A 365 16.05 -14.08 -4.83
CA TYR A 365 14.81 -14.81 -4.58
C TYR A 365 13.60 -14.05 -5.10
N ASP A 366 12.58 -14.80 -5.48
CA ASP A 366 11.25 -14.34 -5.83
C ASP A 366 10.25 -15.08 -4.92
N PRO A 367 9.65 -14.41 -3.92
CA PRO A 367 8.71 -15.02 -2.99
C PRO A 367 7.44 -15.59 -3.64
N LEU A 368 7.07 -15.17 -4.86
CA LEU A 368 5.94 -15.76 -5.58
C LEU A 368 6.30 -17.06 -6.30
N LEU A 369 7.59 -17.31 -6.56
CA LEU A 369 8.07 -18.57 -7.15
C LEU A 369 8.49 -19.61 -6.11
N GLY A 370 8.97 -19.18 -4.94
CA GLY A 370 9.36 -20.08 -3.86
C GLY A 370 10.37 -19.48 -2.89
N SER A 371 10.82 -20.28 -1.92
CA SER A 371 11.88 -19.91 -0.97
C SER A 371 13.29 -20.31 -1.41
N THR A 372 13.45 -20.86 -2.62
CA THR A 372 14.76 -21.20 -3.19
C THR A 372 15.29 -20.07 -4.08
N PRO A 373 16.61 -19.83 -4.13
CA PRO A 373 17.17 -18.80 -5.00
C PRO A 373 16.86 -19.06 -6.48
N ILE A 374 16.42 -18.02 -7.19
CA ILE A 374 16.29 -18.01 -8.65
C ILE A 374 17.62 -17.72 -9.35
N ALA A 375 18.60 -17.15 -8.63
CA ALA A 375 19.97 -16.95 -9.09
C ALA A 375 20.97 -16.98 -7.92
N THR A 376 22.21 -17.39 -8.18
CA THR A 376 23.30 -17.35 -7.19
C THR A 376 24.61 -16.90 -7.83
N TYR A 377 25.42 -16.17 -7.06
CA TYR A 377 26.70 -15.61 -7.47
C TYR A 377 27.73 -15.87 -6.37
N GLY A 378 28.90 -16.42 -6.73
CA GLY A 378 29.94 -16.77 -5.76
C GLY A 378 30.72 -15.56 -5.21
N ALA A 379 31.19 -14.70 -6.10
CA ALA A 379 31.86 -13.44 -5.76
C ALA A 379 31.53 -12.39 -6.82
N THR A 380 30.64 -11.46 -6.49
CA THR A 380 30.24 -10.37 -7.38
C THR A 380 30.16 -9.05 -6.63
N SER A 381 30.40 -7.95 -7.34
CA SER A 381 30.16 -6.58 -6.85
C SER A 381 28.94 -5.91 -7.46
N THR A 382 28.25 -6.61 -8.37
CA THR A 382 27.06 -6.13 -9.04
C THR A 382 26.09 -7.28 -9.30
N VAL A 383 24.80 -7.00 -9.20
CA VAL A 383 23.72 -7.90 -9.62
C VAL A 383 22.71 -7.10 -10.42
N ALA A 384 22.13 -7.71 -11.44
CA ALA A 384 21.01 -7.12 -12.18
C ALA A 384 19.77 -7.98 -11.91
N VAL A 385 18.66 -7.33 -11.55
CA VAL A 385 17.37 -7.97 -11.30
C VAL A 385 16.30 -7.30 -12.16
N SER A 386 15.36 -8.10 -12.67
CA SER A 386 14.20 -7.61 -13.41
C SER A 386 13.10 -7.30 -12.42
N VAL A 387 12.81 -6.03 -12.18
CA VAL A 387 11.77 -5.58 -11.25
C VAL A 387 10.51 -5.25 -12.03
N THR A 388 9.40 -5.84 -11.61
CA THR A 388 8.12 -5.73 -12.30
C THR A 388 7.04 -5.20 -11.36
N ASP A 389 6.56 -6.03 -10.42
CA ASP A 389 5.29 -5.78 -9.74
C ASP A 389 5.16 -6.40 -8.34
N HIS A 390 6.24 -6.92 -7.76
CA HIS A 390 6.28 -7.47 -6.41
C HIS A 390 7.73 -7.50 -5.90
N PRO A 391 7.96 -7.82 -4.61
CA PRO A 391 9.30 -7.77 -4.04
C PRO A 391 10.20 -8.92 -4.47
N LEU A 392 11.39 -8.57 -4.96
CA LEU A 392 12.53 -9.47 -5.09
C LEU A 392 13.50 -9.25 -3.93
N ILE A 393 14.13 -10.34 -3.47
CA ILE A 393 15.04 -10.30 -2.33
C ILE A 393 16.44 -10.67 -2.80
N ILE A 394 17.40 -9.79 -2.59
CA ILE A 394 18.81 -10.01 -2.91
C ILE A 394 19.56 -10.20 -1.60
N ALA A 395 19.81 -11.45 -1.21
CA ALA A 395 20.58 -11.79 -0.03
C ALA A 395 22.08 -11.62 -0.30
N VAL A 396 22.70 -10.67 0.37
CA VAL A 396 24.12 -10.32 0.23
C VAL A 396 24.87 -10.83 1.46
N GLY A 397 25.73 -11.82 1.28
CA GLY A 397 26.59 -12.32 2.35
C GLY A 397 27.66 -11.30 2.78
N PRO A 398 28.45 -11.59 3.82
CA PRO A 398 29.55 -10.73 4.25
C PRO A 398 30.55 -10.42 3.12
N THR A 399 31.21 -9.26 3.18
CA THR A 399 32.23 -8.88 2.20
C THR A 399 33.36 -9.91 2.15
N LEU A 400 33.67 -10.37 0.95
CA LEU A 400 34.78 -11.28 0.69
C LEU A 400 36.08 -10.47 0.61
N GLY A 401 37.07 -10.86 1.40
CA GLY A 401 38.41 -10.25 1.33
C GLY A 401 39.10 -10.56 0.00
N ALA A 402 40.04 -9.70 -0.42
CA ALA A 402 40.82 -9.84 -1.66
C ALA A 402 41.77 -11.06 -1.71
N ALA A 403 41.63 -12.04 -0.82
CA ALA A 403 42.49 -13.21 -0.73
C ALA A 403 41.67 -14.50 -0.86
N ALA A 404 41.46 -14.93 -2.10
CA ALA A 404 41.54 -16.33 -2.56
C ALA A 404 41.24 -16.41 -4.06
N SER A 405 42.09 -15.80 -4.89
CA SER A 405 42.23 -16.24 -6.29
C SER A 405 42.91 -17.61 -6.31
N ALA A 406 42.14 -18.67 -6.07
CA ALA A 406 42.46 -20.00 -6.55
C ALA A 406 41.50 -20.29 -7.71
N PRO A 407 41.98 -20.54 -8.94
CA PRO A 407 41.09 -20.88 -10.04
C PRO A 407 40.49 -22.26 -9.75
N VAL A 408 39.22 -22.28 -9.37
CA VAL A 408 38.42 -23.50 -9.47
C VAL A 408 38.09 -23.64 -10.95
N SER A 409 38.62 -24.68 -11.58
CA SER A 409 38.30 -25.04 -12.96
C SER A 409 36.79 -25.27 -13.10
N SER A 410 36.08 -24.32 -13.70
CA SER A 410 34.70 -24.51 -14.12
C SER A 410 34.67 -25.41 -15.36
N GLY A 411 34.11 -26.61 -15.21
CA GLY A 411 33.49 -27.32 -16.33
C GLY A 411 32.48 -26.40 -17.01
N GLY A 412 32.45 -26.44 -18.34
CA GLY A 412 31.93 -25.38 -19.21
C GLY A 412 30.53 -24.86 -18.85
N ALA A 413 30.44 -23.56 -18.63
CA ALA A 413 29.20 -22.81 -18.74
C ALA A 413 28.85 -22.68 -20.24
N GLN A 414 27.79 -23.36 -20.68
CA GLN A 414 27.05 -22.89 -21.84
C GLN A 414 26.12 -21.77 -21.38
N ALA A 415 26.22 -20.61 -22.02
CA ALA A 415 25.25 -19.54 -21.90
C ALA A 415 23.90 -20.07 -22.40
N ALA A 416 22.98 -20.37 -21.47
CA ALA A 416 21.59 -20.61 -21.82
C ALA A 416 20.94 -19.25 -22.07
N ALA A 417 20.57 -19.01 -23.33
CA ALA A 417 19.69 -17.90 -23.70
C ALA A 417 18.38 -18.01 -22.92
N ILE A 418 17.94 -16.89 -22.35
CA ILE A 418 16.64 -16.73 -21.69
C ILE A 418 15.56 -17.07 -22.72
N GLN A 419 14.88 -18.19 -22.56
CA GLN A 419 13.63 -18.46 -23.28
C GLN A 419 12.49 -17.79 -22.52
N THR A 420 11.86 -16.82 -23.18
CA THR A 420 10.52 -16.36 -22.85
C THR A 420 9.56 -17.54 -22.93
N VAL A 421 9.05 -18.01 -21.79
CA VAL A 421 7.95 -18.97 -21.77
C VAL A 421 6.65 -18.18 -21.84
N ALA A 422 5.96 -18.32 -22.97
CA ALA A 422 4.59 -17.84 -23.14
C ALA A 422 3.66 -18.53 -22.12
N THR A 423 2.76 -17.75 -21.55
CA THR A 423 1.68 -18.16 -20.64
C THR A 423 0.95 -19.41 -21.14
N ALA A 424 1.13 -20.54 -20.45
CA ALA A 424 0.27 -21.70 -20.61
C ALA A 424 -0.89 -21.59 -19.60
N GLN A 425 -2.12 -21.47 -20.12
CA GLN A 425 -3.35 -21.54 -19.33
C GLN A 425 -3.40 -22.87 -18.57
N VAL A 426 -3.46 -22.80 -17.24
CA VAL A 426 -3.72 -23.97 -16.39
C VAL A 426 -5.23 -24.21 -16.34
N ALA A 427 -5.69 -25.26 -17.02
CA ALA A 427 -7.00 -25.84 -16.79
C ALA A 427 -6.93 -26.77 -15.54
N PRO A 428 -7.98 -26.80 -14.68
CA PRO A 428 -7.92 -27.55 -13.43
C PRO A 428 -7.98 -29.07 -13.66
N ALA A 429 -6.96 -29.78 -13.18
CA ALA A 429 -6.94 -31.23 -13.14
C ALA A 429 -7.67 -31.74 -11.88
N VAL A 430 -8.87 -32.28 -12.07
CA VAL A 430 -9.60 -33.05 -11.06
C VAL A 430 -8.90 -34.41 -10.90
N SER A 431 -8.34 -34.69 -9.72
CA SER A 431 -7.80 -36.01 -9.39
C SER A 431 -8.72 -36.73 -8.41
N ALA A 432 -9.54 -37.64 -8.96
CA ALA A 432 -10.24 -38.65 -8.17
C ALA A 432 -9.29 -39.83 -7.92
N GLN A 433 -8.92 -40.07 -6.66
CA GLN A 433 -8.30 -41.31 -6.23
C GLN A 433 -9.38 -42.38 -6.03
N THR A 434 -9.31 -43.45 -6.83
CA THR A 434 -9.91 -44.75 -6.47
C THR A 434 -8.87 -45.85 -6.62
N SER A 435 -8.80 -46.66 -5.59
CA SER A 435 -7.89 -47.79 -5.40
C SER A 435 -8.28 -48.99 -6.28
N ALA A 436 -7.27 -49.66 -6.87
CA ALA A 436 -7.00 -51.11 -6.79
C ALA A 436 -6.56 -51.80 -8.10
N SER A 437 -5.46 -52.55 -7.95
CA SER A 437 -5.21 -53.92 -8.45
C SER A 437 -4.98 -54.20 -9.96
N THR A 438 -3.70 -54.37 -10.29
CA THR A 438 -3.06 -55.39 -11.15
C THR A 438 -3.87 -56.13 -12.22
N THR A 439 -3.41 -56.08 -13.48
CA THR A 439 -2.77 -57.21 -14.21
C THR A 439 -2.36 -56.83 -15.64
N ALA A 440 -1.29 -57.46 -16.12
CA ALA A 440 -0.62 -57.25 -17.40
C ALA A 440 -1.45 -57.71 -18.62
N SER A 441 -1.20 -57.11 -19.80
CA SER A 441 -1.13 -57.75 -21.14
C SER A 441 -0.90 -56.72 -22.26
N THR A 442 0.25 -56.76 -22.91
CA THR A 442 0.45 -56.38 -24.35
C THR A 442 -0.14 -57.47 -25.25
N PRO A 443 -0.50 -57.28 -26.55
CA PRO A 443 0.37 -56.66 -27.58
C PRO A 443 -0.28 -55.98 -28.82
N ALA A 444 0.63 -55.47 -29.68
CA ALA A 444 0.60 -55.47 -31.16
C ALA A 444 0.03 -54.25 -31.95
N ALA A 445 0.99 -53.44 -32.43
CA ALA A 445 1.28 -53.02 -33.81
C ALA A 445 0.19 -52.92 -34.91
N SER A 446 0.18 -51.78 -35.62
CA SER A 446 0.08 -51.61 -37.10
C SER A 446 0.01 -50.09 -37.39
N SER A 447 1.02 -49.44 -37.96
CA SER A 447 1.50 -49.39 -39.36
C SER A 447 0.84 -48.30 -40.23
N LEU A 448 1.73 -47.61 -40.97
CA LEU A 448 1.55 -46.89 -42.25
C LEU A 448 0.96 -45.46 -42.28
N GLY A 449 1.68 -44.57 -42.96
CA GLY A 449 1.12 -43.36 -43.57
C GLY A 449 2.16 -42.27 -43.86
N ALA A 450 2.79 -42.32 -45.03
CA ALA A 450 3.80 -41.37 -45.48
C ALA A 450 3.23 -40.03 -45.99
N ALA A 451 4.08 -39.00 -45.83
CA ALA A 451 4.34 -37.86 -46.71
C ALA A 451 3.18 -36.94 -47.18
N THR A 452 3.37 -35.63 -47.00
CA THR A 452 3.46 -34.65 -48.12
C THR A 452 3.81 -33.26 -47.61
N THR A 453 4.91 -32.69 -48.13
CA THR A 453 5.16 -31.24 -48.23
C THR A 453 4.45 -30.66 -49.44
N PRO A 454 4.15 -29.35 -49.43
CA PRO A 454 4.60 -28.53 -50.56
C PRO A 454 5.29 -27.21 -50.15
N THR A 455 6.07 -26.76 -51.12
CA THR A 455 7.01 -25.63 -51.25
C THR A 455 6.37 -24.26 -51.54
N VAL A 456 6.91 -23.22 -50.89
CA VAL A 456 7.56 -21.96 -51.38
C VAL A 456 6.81 -20.90 -52.25
N ALA A 457 7.15 -19.62 -51.93
CA ALA A 457 7.09 -18.33 -52.66
C ALA A 457 5.80 -17.49 -52.46
N SER A 458 5.87 -16.19 -52.16
CA SER A 458 6.47 -15.12 -52.99
C SER A 458 6.81 -13.83 -52.17
N THR A 459 8.00 -13.24 -52.39
CA THR A 459 8.30 -11.94 -53.07
C THR A 459 8.37 -10.68 -52.19
N ALA A 460 9.48 -9.97 -52.41
CA ALA A 460 9.95 -8.74 -51.77
C ALA A 460 9.33 -7.45 -52.33
N ALA A 461 9.41 -6.35 -51.57
CA ALA A 461 9.98 -5.05 -52.00
C ALA A 461 10.02 -4.01 -50.85
N ALA A 462 11.12 -3.26 -50.78
CA ALA A 462 11.45 -2.17 -49.86
C ALA A 462 10.57 -0.91 -50.06
N THR A 463 10.50 0.07 -49.15
CA THR A 463 11.44 1.23 -48.97
C THR A 463 10.89 2.11 -47.81
N VAL A 464 11.70 2.79 -46.99
CA VAL A 464 11.84 4.28 -46.82
C VAL A 464 12.62 4.47 -45.49
N ALA A 465 13.89 4.89 -45.47
CA ALA A 465 14.50 6.23 -45.57
C ALA A 465 15.05 6.70 -44.21
N SER A 466 16.34 7.00 -44.20
CA SER A 466 17.12 7.58 -43.10
C SER A 466 16.92 9.09 -43.01
N THR A 467 16.98 9.66 -41.80
CA THR A 467 17.41 11.05 -41.59
C THR A 467 18.27 11.13 -40.33
N THR A 468 19.51 11.57 -40.53
CA THR A 468 20.47 11.98 -39.51
C THR A 468 20.41 13.49 -39.40
N THR A 469 20.51 14.06 -38.20
CA THR A 469 20.86 15.48 -38.05
C THR A 469 21.72 15.67 -36.81
N THR A 470 22.93 16.16 -37.04
CA THR A 470 23.92 16.65 -36.08
C THR A 470 23.80 18.16 -35.96
N THR A 471 23.92 18.70 -34.74
CA THR A 471 24.53 20.01 -34.48
C THR A 471 25.04 20.06 -33.04
N GLY A 472 26.34 20.32 -32.89
CA GLY A 472 26.94 20.80 -31.64
C GLY A 472 27.22 22.30 -31.72
N THR A 473 27.45 22.95 -30.58
CA THR A 473 28.25 24.18 -30.45
C THR A 473 28.65 24.39 -28.98
N ASP A 474 29.95 24.46 -28.72
CA ASP A 474 30.61 24.97 -27.52
C ASP A 474 30.43 26.49 -27.40
N VAL A 475 30.27 27.05 -26.18
CA VAL A 475 30.88 28.33 -25.78
C VAL A 475 31.22 28.34 -24.27
N SER A 476 32.41 28.90 -24.00
CA SER A 476 33.17 29.02 -22.75
C SER A 476 32.55 29.84 -21.60
N ALA A 477 33.08 29.57 -20.41
CA ALA A 477 32.91 30.29 -19.15
C ALA A 477 33.49 31.73 -19.14
N VAL A 478 32.87 32.61 -18.34
CA VAL A 478 33.43 33.87 -17.82
C VAL A 478 32.91 34.09 -16.38
N PRO A 479 33.77 34.36 -15.37
CA PRO A 479 33.33 34.71 -14.02
C PRO A 479 33.66 36.18 -13.65
N LEU A 480 32.70 36.90 -13.05
CA LEU A 480 32.86 38.19 -12.37
C LEU A 480 31.72 38.27 -11.33
N GLY A 481 31.84 38.69 -10.07
CA GLY A 481 32.82 39.47 -9.34
C GLY A 481 32.04 40.26 -8.26
N ALA A 482 32.47 40.20 -7.01
CA ALA A 482 31.78 40.78 -5.83
C ALA A 482 31.83 42.32 -5.75
N THR A 483 30.92 42.94 -4.95
CA THR A 483 31.04 44.16 -4.09
C THR A 483 29.61 44.66 -3.74
N SER A 484 29.10 44.60 -2.50
CA SER A 484 29.32 45.39 -1.26
C SER A 484 28.66 46.78 -1.20
N ALA A 485 27.75 46.96 -0.22
CA ALA A 485 27.72 48.05 0.80
C ALA A 485 26.44 48.93 0.94
N GLY A 486 25.89 48.93 2.17
CA GLY A 486 25.24 50.05 2.88
C GLY A 486 23.75 50.31 2.60
N GLY A 487 22.83 50.50 3.56
CA GLY A 487 22.92 50.61 5.02
C GLY A 487 21.57 51.15 5.58
N ALA A 488 21.19 50.69 6.79
CA ALA A 488 20.25 51.26 7.79
C ALA A 488 18.82 51.66 7.35
N SER A 489 17.73 51.55 8.12
CA SER A 489 17.33 50.98 9.42
C SER A 489 15.83 51.32 9.51
N LEU A 490 14.96 50.47 10.05
CA LEU A 490 13.85 50.84 10.95
C LEU A 490 13.09 49.59 11.42
N LEU A 491 12.92 49.51 12.74
CA LEU A 491 12.33 48.42 13.50
C LEU A 491 10.81 48.29 13.30
N ALA A 492 10.33 47.06 13.14
CA ALA A 492 9.06 46.61 13.71
C ALA A 492 9.16 45.10 14.00
N ALA A 493 9.00 44.74 15.27
CA ALA A 493 9.00 43.36 15.73
C ALA A 493 7.60 42.75 15.59
N SER A 494 7.50 41.61 14.91
CA SER A 494 6.52 40.57 15.22
C SER A 494 7.10 39.21 14.85
N THR A 495 6.97 38.27 15.77
CA THR A 495 7.54 36.91 15.81
C THR A 495 7.37 36.11 14.52
N ALA A 496 8.49 35.75 13.89
CA ALA A 496 8.54 34.76 12.80
C ALA A 496 8.93 33.38 13.36
N THR A 497 8.04 32.41 13.20
CA THR A 497 8.34 30.98 13.27
C THR A 497 9.15 30.61 12.04
N ALA A 498 10.36 30.08 12.24
CA ALA A 498 11.21 29.62 11.15
C ALA A 498 10.60 28.36 10.49
N SER A 499 10.18 28.47 9.23
CA SER A 499 10.07 27.32 8.35
C SER A 499 11.34 27.22 7.51
N THR A 500 11.98 26.06 7.56
CA THR A 500 13.12 25.72 6.71
C THR A 500 12.64 25.58 5.28
N ALA A 501 12.94 26.58 4.45
CA ALA A 501 12.79 26.51 3.00
C ALA A 501 13.85 25.55 2.43
N VAL A 502 13.41 24.47 1.77
CA VAL A 502 14.24 23.71 0.84
C VAL A 502 14.16 24.42 -0.50
N ALA A 503 15.31 24.65 -1.13
CA ALA A 503 15.44 25.36 -2.40
C ALA A 503 14.57 24.72 -3.49
N ALA A 504 13.75 25.55 -4.14
CA ALA A 504 12.96 25.18 -5.30
C ALA A 504 13.86 25.10 -6.54
N ASP A 505 13.77 23.98 -7.26
CA ASP A 505 14.18 23.92 -8.66
C ASP A 505 13.10 24.67 -9.48
N ALA A 506 13.41 25.90 -9.86
CA ALA A 506 12.52 26.74 -10.65
C ALA A 506 12.60 26.30 -12.12
N GLY A 507 11.79 25.31 -12.49
CA GLY A 507 11.43 25.06 -13.88
C GLY A 507 10.70 26.27 -14.45
N ALA A 508 11.18 26.77 -15.60
CA ALA A 508 10.65 27.82 -16.47
C ALA A 508 9.46 28.65 -15.93
N SER A 509 9.72 29.91 -15.57
CA SER A 509 8.69 30.90 -15.25
C SER A 509 7.80 31.18 -16.47
N ASP A 510 6.60 30.60 -16.50
CA ASP A 510 5.49 31.13 -17.29
C ASP A 510 5.09 32.48 -16.66
N PRO A 511 5.01 33.60 -17.41
CA PRO A 511 4.69 34.91 -16.84
C PRO A 511 3.26 35.00 -16.24
N GLY A 512 2.45 33.96 -16.36
CA GLY A 512 1.05 33.94 -15.96
C GLY A 512 0.73 33.48 -14.53
N PHE A 513 1.48 32.52 -14.01
CA PHE A 513 1.20 31.83 -12.74
C PHE A 513 2.48 31.26 -12.14
N THR A 514 2.47 30.98 -10.83
CA THR A 514 3.52 30.22 -10.16
C THR A 514 2.98 28.88 -9.70
N ALA A 515 3.65 27.80 -10.04
CA ALA A 515 3.30 26.46 -9.59
C ALA A 515 4.37 25.92 -8.64
N VAL A 516 3.96 25.47 -7.47
CA VAL A 516 4.81 24.73 -6.53
C VAL A 516 4.41 23.26 -6.59
N THR A 517 5.32 22.42 -7.08
CA THR A 517 5.13 20.97 -7.04
C THR A 517 5.35 20.45 -5.63
N ASN A 518 4.29 19.90 -5.06
CA ASN A 518 4.28 19.24 -3.77
C ASN A 518 4.95 17.86 -3.88
N ARG A 519 5.41 17.32 -2.75
CA ARG A 519 6.09 16.00 -2.72
C ARG A 519 5.23 14.84 -3.22
N ASN A 520 3.90 14.99 -3.19
CA ASN A 520 2.94 14.00 -3.69
C ASN A 520 2.68 14.12 -5.20
N GLY A 521 3.48 14.92 -5.93
CA GLY A 521 3.33 15.15 -7.37
C GLY A 521 2.26 16.17 -7.75
N SER A 522 1.40 16.60 -6.81
CA SER A 522 0.42 17.67 -7.07
C SER A 522 1.06 19.03 -7.16
N ARG A 523 0.40 19.98 -7.81
CA ARG A 523 0.83 21.37 -7.86
C ARG A 523 -0.11 22.26 -7.07
N THR A 524 0.46 23.18 -6.30
CA THR A 524 -0.26 24.38 -5.87
C THR A 524 0.03 25.48 -6.87
N VAL A 525 -0.99 25.90 -7.60
CA VAL A 525 -0.88 26.85 -8.71
C VAL A 525 -1.50 28.18 -8.28
N ASP A 526 -0.67 29.19 -8.06
CA ASP A 526 -1.08 30.56 -7.78
C ASP A 526 -1.12 31.38 -9.08
N ILE A 527 -2.29 31.92 -9.41
CA ILE A 527 -2.49 32.70 -10.63
C ILE A 527 -2.07 34.14 -10.37
N THR A 528 -1.09 34.62 -11.13
CA THR A 528 -0.43 35.91 -10.87
C THR A 528 -0.79 36.99 -11.89
N SER A 529 -1.45 36.64 -13.01
CA SER A 529 -2.01 37.60 -13.97
C SER A 529 -3.27 37.03 -14.68
N PRO A 530 -4.14 37.87 -15.27
CA PRO A 530 -5.39 37.42 -15.89
C PRO A 530 -5.21 36.84 -17.31
N GLY A 531 -6.22 36.11 -17.81
CA GLY A 531 -6.33 35.74 -19.22
C GLY A 531 -5.59 34.48 -19.66
N HIS A 532 -5.20 33.61 -18.73
CA HIS A 532 -4.45 32.38 -19.04
C HIS A 532 -5.36 31.17 -19.24
N THR A 533 -4.85 30.18 -19.97
CA THR A 533 -5.43 28.84 -20.04
C THR A 533 -4.47 27.88 -19.37
N ILE A 534 -4.92 27.24 -18.29
CA ILE A 534 -4.07 26.41 -17.43
C ILE A 534 -4.67 25.00 -17.39
N ALA A 535 -3.89 24.01 -17.83
CA ALA A 535 -4.29 22.60 -17.75
C ALA A 535 -3.99 22.01 -16.37
N SER A 536 -4.93 21.22 -15.85
CA SER A 536 -4.73 20.46 -14.63
C SER A 536 -3.74 19.31 -14.83
N GLY A 537 -3.03 19.02 -13.75
CA GLY A 537 -2.18 17.86 -13.57
C GLY A 537 -2.63 17.11 -12.32
N TYR A 538 -1.83 16.18 -11.84
CA TYR A 538 -2.23 15.26 -10.78
C TYR A 538 -2.67 15.97 -9.48
N ARG A 539 -3.98 16.06 -9.19
CA ARG A 539 -4.56 16.61 -7.94
C ARG A 539 -4.14 18.04 -7.63
N ASP A 540 -4.15 18.90 -8.63
CA ASP A 540 -3.72 20.28 -8.47
C ASP A 540 -4.70 21.10 -7.61
N THR A 541 -4.14 22.08 -6.91
CA THR A 541 -4.91 23.12 -6.21
C THR A 541 -4.61 24.47 -6.83
N PHE A 542 -5.62 25.07 -7.45
CA PHE A 542 -5.53 26.40 -8.04
C PHE A 542 -6.02 27.47 -7.08
N GLN A 543 -5.26 28.55 -6.97
CA GLN A 543 -5.61 29.76 -6.23
C GLN A 543 -5.76 30.93 -7.19
N VAL A 544 -7.00 31.38 -7.42
CA VAL A 544 -7.30 32.41 -8.42
C VAL A 544 -6.98 33.83 -7.92
N HIS A 545 -6.93 34.05 -6.59
CA HIS A 545 -6.62 35.35 -5.96
C HIS A 545 -7.40 36.57 -6.50
N GLY A 546 -8.57 36.35 -7.12
CA GLY A 546 -9.38 37.40 -7.74
C GLY A 546 -8.90 37.88 -9.11
N MET A 547 -7.99 37.17 -9.79
CA MET A 547 -7.45 37.51 -11.11
C MET A 547 -8.42 37.19 -12.25
N ALA A 548 -8.74 38.16 -13.12
CA ALA A 548 -9.73 38.09 -14.22
C ALA A 548 -9.53 36.97 -15.28
N ALA A 549 -10.66 36.38 -15.72
CA ALA A 549 -10.77 35.63 -16.98
C ALA A 549 -9.77 34.48 -17.18
N THR A 550 -9.69 33.54 -16.23
CA THR A 550 -8.82 32.35 -16.36
C THR A 550 -9.60 31.14 -16.84
N THR A 551 -9.05 30.40 -17.80
CA THR A 551 -9.60 29.12 -18.27
C THR A 551 -8.84 27.96 -17.63
N PHE A 552 -9.56 27.06 -16.96
CA PHE A 552 -9.01 25.84 -16.37
C PHE A 552 -9.40 24.66 -17.26
N VAL A 553 -8.41 23.98 -17.83
CA VAL A 553 -8.61 22.78 -18.64
C VAL A 553 -8.47 21.58 -17.73
N PHE A 554 -9.55 20.82 -17.57
CA PHE A 554 -9.57 19.61 -16.77
C PHE A 554 -9.55 18.41 -17.71
N ASP A 555 -8.44 17.68 -17.70
CA ASP A 555 -8.29 16.45 -18.47
C ASP A 555 -8.46 15.22 -17.55
N PRO A 556 -9.10 14.14 -18.02
CA PRO A 556 -9.20 12.90 -17.25
C PRO A 556 -7.82 12.23 -17.11
N GLY A 557 -7.61 11.52 -15.99
CA GLY A 557 -6.34 10.87 -15.62
C GLY A 557 -5.56 11.61 -14.53
N TYR A 558 -6.03 12.78 -14.09
CA TYR A 558 -5.32 13.64 -13.15
C TYR A 558 -6.00 13.81 -11.78
N GLY A 559 -7.31 13.56 -11.69
CA GLY A 559 -8.05 13.32 -10.44
C GLY A 559 -8.06 14.43 -9.37
N ALA A 560 -9.17 14.54 -8.63
CA ALA A 560 -9.32 15.30 -7.38
C ALA A 560 -8.78 16.76 -7.32
N ASP A 561 -8.83 17.50 -8.43
CA ASP A 561 -8.42 18.91 -8.49
C ASP A 561 -9.30 19.81 -7.61
N VAL A 562 -8.72 20.91 -7.13
CA VAL A 562 -9.43 21.94 -6.35
C VAL A 562 -9.22 23.32 -6.95
N LEU A 563 -10.32 24.00 -7.23
CA LEU A 563 -10.34 25.37 -7.73
C LEU A 563 -10.86 26.32 -6.64
N ASN A 564 -9.98 27.15 -6.09
CA ASN A 564 -10.34 28.11 -5.05
C ASN A 564 -10.68 29.48 -5.62
N ALA A 565 -11.80 30.05 -5.14
CA ALA A 565 -12.30 31.36 -5.54
C ALA A 565 -12.61 31.50 -7.04
N PHE A 566 -13.21 30.46 -7.65
CA PHE A 566 -13.75 30.52 -9.01
C PHE A 566 -14.78 31.65 -9.12
N ARG A 567 -14.77 32.40 -10.22
CA ARG A 567 -15.69 33.53 -10.43
C ARG A 567 -16.69 33.22 -11.51
N LEU A 568 -17.95 33.39 -11.13
CA LEU A 568 -19.10 33.16 -11.98
C LEU A 568 -19.60 34.45 -12.60
N ASN A 569 -20.00 34.41 -13.86
CA ASN A 569 -20.60 35.53 -14.60
C ASN A 569 -19.75 36.82 -14.67
N GLY A 570 -20.16 37.73 -15.56
CA GLY A 570 -19.48 39.03 -15.73
C GLY A 570 -18.42 39.01 -16.83
N ALA A 571 -17.84 40.17 -17.10
CA ALA A 571 -16.81 40.32 -18.14
C ALA A 571 -15.46 39.69 -17.74
N ASP A 572 -15.30 39.34 -16.47
CA ASP A 572 -14.10 38.78 -15.86
C ASP A 572 -14.32 37.37 -15.28
N HIS A 573 -15.39 36.68 -15.69
CA HIS A 573 -15.69 35.30 -15.26
C HIS A 573 -14.57 34.32 -15.60
N ASP A 574 -14.43 33.26 -14.80
CA ASP A 574 -13.53 32.16 -15.09
C ASP A 574 -14.25 31.10 -15.94
N THR A 575 -13.50 30.32 -16.71
CA THR A 575 -14.04 29.24 -17.56
C THR A 575 -13.47 27.89 -17.14
N ILE A 576 -14.30 26.86 -17.09
CA ILE A 576 -13.87 25.46 -16.92
C ILE A 576 -14.09 24.73 -18.23
N SER A 577 -13.01 24.22 -18.82
CA SER A 577 -13.03 23.40 -20.01
C SER A 577 -12.98 21.92 -19.62
N LEU A 578 -13.96 21.14 -20.05
CA LEU A 578 -14.12 19.71 -19.73
C LEU A 578 -14.06 18.84 -21.00
N PRO A 579 -13.68 17.56 -20.90
CA PRO A 579 -13.65 16.66 -22.05
C PRO A 579 -15.05 16.48 -22.62
N GLY A 580 -15.25 16.95 -23.85
CA GLY A 580 -16.58 16.99 -24.48
C GLY A 580 -17.19 15.59 -24.66
N ALA A 581 -16.35 14.59 -24.95
CA ALA A 581 -16.77 13.20 -25.12
C ALA A 581 -17.40 12.61 -23.85
N ASP A 582 -16.83 12.88 -22.68
CA ASP A 582 -17.27 12.30 -21.41
C ASP A 582 -18.57 12.95 -20.91
N PHE A 583 -18.74 14.25 -21.15
CA PHE A 583 -19.94 14.98 -20.76
C PHE A 583 -20.97 15.15 -21.89
N ALA A 584 -20.87 14.33 -22.95
CA ALA A 584 -21.76 14.38 -24.12
C ALA A 584 -21.95 15.79 -24.70
N ASN A 585 -20.91 16.64 -24.62
CA ASN A 585 -20.91 18.06 -24.98
C ASN A 585 -22.10 18.84 -24.41
N SER A 586 -22.52 18.51 -23.18
CA SER A 586 -23.77 19.00 -22.60
C SER A 586 -23.60 19.48 -21.17
N ILE A 587 -23.93 20.75 -20.93
CA ILE A 587 -23.98 21.33 -19.58
C ILE A 587 -25.02 20.63 -18.70
N ALA A 588 -26.11 20.12 -19.27
CA ALA A 588 -27.07 19.33 -18.49
C ALA A 588 -26.43 18.03 -17.97
N ASP A 589 -25.46 17.49 -18.71
CA ASP A 589 -24.69 16.31 -18.32
C ASP A 589 -23.68 16.62 -17.23
N ILE A 590 -22.93 17.73 -17.38
CA ILE A 590 -22.06 18.28 -16.33
C ILE A 590 -22.85 18.45 -15.04
N LEU A 591 -24.01 19.11 -15.10
CA LEU A 591 -24.85 19.35 -13.93
C LEU A 591 -25.41 18.05 -13.35
N ARG A 592 -25.66 17.00 -14.13
CA ARG A 592 -26.08 15.69 -13.60
C ARG A 592 -24.99 15.06 -12.75
N HIS A 593 -23.74 15.19 -13.19
CA HIS A 593 -22.56 14.69 -12.49
C HIS A 593 -21.92 15.71 -11.53
N THR A 594 -22.62 16.81 -11.25
CA THR A 594 -22.22 17.80 -10.24
C THR A 594 -22.95 17.54 -8.92
N GLN A 595 -22.26 17.57 -7.79
CA GLN A 595 -22.84 17.44 -6.45
C GLN A 595 -22.46 18.63 -5.58
N ASN A 596 -23.39 19.11 -4.75
CA ASN A 596 -23.03 20.05 -3.69
C ASN A 596 -22.21 19.31 -2.64
N VAL A 597 -21.09 19.89 -2.23
CA VAL A 597 -20.24 19.39 -1.15
C VAL A 597 -20.06 20.47 -0.11
N SER A 598 -19.53 20.14 1.07
CA SER A 598 -19.27 21.16 2.09
C SER A 598 -18.42 22.30 1.51
N GLY A 599 -18.88 23.54 1.60
CA GLY A 599 -18.15 24.72 1.12
C GLY A 599 -17.95 24.81 -0.41
N GLY A 600 -18.68 24.06 -1.25
CA GLY A 600 -18.53 24.15 -2.70
C GLY A 600 -19.36 23.17 -3.53
N VAL A 601 -18.90 22.93 -4.75
CA VAL A 601 -19.42 21.90 -5.66
C VAL A 601 -18.31 21.01 -6.16
N ARG A 602 -18.64 19.75 -6.43
CA ARG A 602 -17.75 18.79 -7.07
C ARG A 602 -18.37 18.34 -8.39
N ILE A 603 -17.65 18.53 -9.49
CA ILE A 603 -17.97 17.98 -10.81
C ILE A 603 -17.19 16.68 -10.93
N VAL A 604 -17.88 15.59 -11.23
CA VAL A 604 -17.27 14.27 -11.42
C VAL A 604 -17.34 13.92 -12.90
N ASP A 605 -16.22 13.54 -13.47
CA ASP A 605 -16.15 12.97 -14.81
C ASP A 605 -16.83 11.59 -14.81
N PRO A 606 -17.84 11.37 -15.67
CA PRO A 606 -18.61 10.14 -15.64
C PRO A 606 -17.87 8.92 -16.21
N THR A 607 -16.79 9.13 -16.97
CA THR A 607 -16.02 8.05 -17.59
C THR A 607 -14.87 7.62 -16.68
N SER A 608 -14.08 8.57 -16.21
CA SER A 608 -12.88 8.32 -15.39
C SER A 608 -13.15 8.29 -13.89
N GLY A 609 -14.24 8.92 -13.42
CA GLY A 609 -14.50 9.12 -12.00
C GLY A 609 -13.66 10.21 -11.34
N ASP A 610 -12.76 10.84 -12.10
CA ASP A 610 -12.00 11.99 -11.66
C ASP A 610 -12.91 13.17 -11.36
N SER A 611 -12.40 14.15 -10.62
CA SER A 611 -13.25 15.26 -10.22
C SER A 611 -12.49 16.53 -10.00
N ILE A 612 -13.16 17.64 -10.27
CA ILE A 612 -12.74 18.97 -9.88
C ILE A 612 -13.73 19.55 -8.86
N ARG A 613 -13.22 20.11 -7.76
CA ARG A 613 -14.01 20.79 -6.73
C ARG A 613 -13.85 22.29 -6.87
N LEU A 614 -14.95 23.01 -7.05
CA LEU A 614 -14.99 24.47 -7.02
C LEU A 614 -15.46 24.93 -5.65
N THR A 615 -14.62 25.67 -4.93
CA THR A 615 -14.97 26.15 -3.59
C THR A 615 -15.75 27.46 -3.64
N GLY A 616 -16.60 27.70 -2.63
CA GLY A 616 -17.37 28.94 -2.49
C GLY A 616 -18.59 29.07 -3.40
N ILE A 617 -18.89 28.06 -4.22
CA ILE A 617 -19.99 28.06 -5.19
C ILE A 617 -20.91 26.88 -4.96
N THR A 618 -22.20 27.08 -5.26
CA THR A 618 -23.24 26.04 -5.23
C THR A 618 -23.62 25.56 -6.63
N LYS A 619 -24.19 24.36 -6.72
CA LYS A 619 -24.65 23.76 -7.98
C LYS A 619 -25.77 24.60 -8.62
N ALA A 620 -26.60 25.22 -7.78
CA ALA A 620 -27.64 26.13 -8.23
C ALA A 620 -27.06 27.38 -8.91
N GLN A 621 -25.94 27.91 -8.39
CA GLN A 621 -25.24 29.02 -9.04
C GLN A 621 -24.63 28.57 -10.38
N LEU A 622 -23.93 27.43 -10.45
CA LEU A 622 -23.42 26.89 -11.72
C LEU A 622 -24.52 26.70 -12.79
N GLN A 623 -25.71 26.24 -12.38
CA GLN A 623 -26.82 26.02 -13.30
C GLN A 623 -27.28 27.29 -14.03
N HIS A 624 -27.12 28.46 -13.41
CA HIS A 624 -27.51 29.75 -14.00
C HIS A 624 -26.42 30.34 -14.91
N ASN A 625 -25.18 29.81 -14.87
CA ASN A 625 -23.99 30.45 -15.42
C ASN A 625 -23.36 29.56 -16.50
N ARG A 626 -24.16 29.25 -17.52
CA ARG A 626 -23.83 28.26 -18.55
C ARG A 626 -22.64 28.67 -19.42
N GLN A 627 -22.35 29.97 -19.51
CA GLN A 627 -21.22 30.50 -20.27
C GLN A 627 -19.85 30.26 -19.60
N ASP A 628 -19.82 29.80 -18.35
CA ASP A 628 -18.58 29.52 -17.60
C ASP A 628 -18.01 28.12 -17.94
N PHE A 629 -18.64 27.39 -18.87
CA PHE A 629 -18.23 26.06 -19.31
C PHE A 629 -17.83 26.04 -20.78
N ALA A 630 -16.71 25.37 -21.06
CA ALA A 630 -16.25 25.04 -22.41
C ALA A 630 -16.03 23.52 -22.53
N PHE A 631 -15.95 23.04 -23.77
CA PHE A 631 -15.61 21.66 -24.07
C PHE A 631 -14.35 21.60 -24.94
N HIS A 632 -13.53 20.58 -24.73
CA HIS A 632 -12.37 20.28 -25.56
C HIS A 632 -12.32 18.79 -25.92
N ASP A 633 -11.55 18.46 -26.94
CA ASP A 633 -11.25 17.07 -27.30
C ASP A 633 -10.19 16.53 -26.33
N ALA A 634 -10.41 15.34 -25.77
CA ALA A 634 -9.44 14.72 -24.88
C ALA A 634 -8.10 14.48 -25.62
N PRO A 635 -6.93 14.64 -24.96
CA PRO A 635 -5.65 14.33 -25.54
C PRO A 635 -5.60 12.84 -25.95
N ALA A 636 -5.09 12.59 -27.16
CA ALA A 636 -5.06 11.26 -27.79
C ALA A 636 -4.04 10.30 -27.18
#